data_AF-H0SID3-F1
#
_entry.id   AF-H0SID3-F1
#
_cell.length_a   1.000
_cell.length_b   1.000
_cell.length_c   1.000
_cell.angle_alpha   90.00
_cell.angle_beta   90.00
_cell.angle_gamma   90.00
#
_symmetry.space_group_name_H-M   'P 1'
#
loop_
_entity.id
_entity.type
_entity.pdbx_description
1 polymer ?
#
loop_
_entity_poly.entity_id
_entity_poly.type
_entity_poly.pdbx_seq_one_letter_code
_entity_poly.pdbx_strand_id
1 'polypeptide(L)'
;MTSSPSAALINAVLAMDVYNRGVNPTLSVNFNRIGSYELVAGSVAAAADNFEAATYQLVGDPSTRVISYRGTDSIADVPAWLGGAGLTGWPTQFPDAEAYYKTWATTSHVSLTGHSLGGGLAGYIAALNNKVAYAYDAMPFEFAAEVRYDQLHGFWGALTSNPVDRFNDIHMVSVSGEVLQYVRAAAPVLEAPLALLQLGPVAGALAIAHAAIGIASEQKTVLGAGTDLGLDPVKLHSIALLTMMQWASDNNAQDWKKAAAVLLAPLEDDAIAKAVGIPAAGTGGEGAPADKMKDMIAYSTVTDASGFGNSAVQALFNGGGVLGNSVTAATAAIYLKDGGVEKALADIVVEYSALLAQNHDEVTSTTPGVIGHEHGILYQDVTKNLLVADLSSDLWSSTTTGSAVDILGKVALIDAVASVDGEDAALIDAAISLLWGGKTDNLDWLSAALSDAATTVMIDPVSGATIAATDGALLIAGGGNDMLFGTANDDLLIGGLGSDVLKGGGGDNILVGGVGATYVYAPGDGNDVIINGVASMSKPTGTLDFGSAYSADNFWFVKSGNDLDIDIIGTHQQVVVADWFVGGSYQLQEIRAGGLELDTQVSQLVQAMATYAQTHPGFDPTVASQLPSDAHLHEVVAAAWHVNV
;
A
#
# COMPACT_ATOMS: atom_id res chain seq x y z
N MET A 1 1.61 -14.59 17.56
CA MET A 1 2.29 -15.92 17.58
C MET A 1 3.67 -15.70 17.00
N THR A 2 4.76 -16.01 17.69
CA THR A 2 6.12 -15.90 17.12
C THR A 2 6.75 -17.28 17.07
N SER A 3 6.36 -18.07 16.08
CA SER A 3 7.23 -19.14 15.62
C SER A 3 8.53 -18.51 15.14
N SER A 4 9.67 -19.10 15.50
CA SER A 4 10.94 -18.70 14.90
C SER A 4 10.81 -18.71 13.37
N PRO A 5 11.39 -17.72 12.66
CA PRO A 5 11.31 -17.68 11.21
C PRO A 5 11.83 -18.99 10.61
N SER A 6 11.25 -19.41 9.49
CA SER A 6 11.72 -20.61 8.81
C SER A 6 13.18 -20.43 8.38
N ALA A 7 13.88 -21.54 8.13
CA ALA A 7 15.23 -21.50 7.60
C ALA A 7 15.27 -20.78 6.24
N ALA A 8 14.25 -20.96 5.39
CA ALA A 8 14.14 -20.25 4.11
C ALA A 8 13.90 -18.74 4.31
N LEU A 9 13.11 -18.32 5.29
CA LEU A 9 12.90 -16.88 5.51
C LEU A 9 14.17 -16.20 6.03
N ILE A 10 14.83 -16.76 7.04
CA ILE A 10 16.03 -16.15 7.60
C ILE A 10 17.18 -16.11 6.58
N ASN A 11 17.34 -17.16 5.76
CA ASN A 11 18.37 -17.17 4.71
C ASN A 11 18.06 -16.17 3.58
N ALA A 12 16.79 -15.81 3.34
CA ALA A 12 16.42 -14.77 2.38
C ALA A 12 16.86 -13.38 2.88
N VAL A 13 16.60 -13.08 4.16
CA VAL A 13 17.06 -11.82 4.78
C VAL A 13 18.59 -11.74 4.79
N LEU A 14 19.29 -12.84 5.09
CA LEU A 14 20.77 -12.87 5.04
C LEU A 14 21.33 -12.77 3.61
N ALA A 15 20.60 -13.28 2.61
CA ALA A 15 20.92 -13.09 1.19
C ALA A 15 20.68 -11.64 0.73
N MET A 16 19.72 -10.94 1.32
CA MET A 16 19.50 -9.51 1.11
C MET A 16 20.57 -8.66 1.82
N ASP A 17 20.92 -8.99 3.07
CA ASP A 17 21.84 -8.16 3.88
C ASP A 17 23.21 -7.99 3.24
N VAL A 18 23.74 -9.02 2.56
CA VAL A 18 25.04 -8.88 1.88
C VAL A 18 25.05 -7.79 0.79
N TYR A 19 23.91 -7.50 0.14
CA TYR A 19 23.79 -6.36 -0.78
C TYR A 19 23.88 -5.01 -0.06
N ASN A 20 23.48 -4.97 1.20
CA ASN A 20 23.46 -3.77 2.04
C ASN A 20 24.72 -3.60 2.92
N ARG A 21 25.61 -4.60 2.94
CA ARG A 21 26.96 -4.52 3.57
C ARG A 21 28.09 -4.21 2.58
N GLY A 22 27.78 -4.35 1.30
CA GLY A 22 28.72 -4.34 0.18
C GLY A 22 29.04 -2.97 -0.39
N VAL A 23 29.57 -2.98 -1.63
CA VAL A 23 29.74 -1.78 -2.46
C VAL A 23 28.38 -1.29 -2.95
N ASN A 24 28.12 0.02 -2.89
CA ASN A 24 26.87 0.65 -3.32
C ASN A 24 25.62 0.08 -2.63
N PRO A 25 25.55 0.08 -1.28
CA PRO A 25 24.40 -0.49 -0.57
C PRO A 25 23.13 0.30 -0.87
N THR A 26 22.03 -0.40 -1.15
CA THR A 26 20.69 0.21 -1.31
C THR A 26 20.28 0.94 -0.05
N LEU A 27 20.44 0.26 1.10
CA LEU A 27 20.10 0.70 2.44
C LEU A 27 21.31 0.59 3.37
N SER A 28 21.61 1.66 4.10
CA SER A 28 22.68 1.68 5.09
C SER A 28 22.22 0.94 6.36
N VAL A 29 22.70 -0.29 6.54
CA VAL A 29 22.39 -1.12 7.70
C VAL A 29 23.46 -0.99 8.80
N ASN A 30 23.07 -0.39 9.92
CA ASN A 30 23.98 -0.10 11.05
C ASN A 30 23.90 -1.12 12.20
N PHE A 31 23.05 -2.13 12.08
CA PHE A 31 22.93 -3.23 13.04
C PHE A 31 23.76 -4.43 12.60
N ASN A 32 24.29 -5.22 13.53
CA ASN A 32 25.02 -6.47 13.19
C ASN A 32 24.19 -7.73 13.45
N ARG A 33 23.01 -7.60 14.06
CA ARG A 33 22.14 -8.72 14.41
C ARG A 33 20.91 -8.71 13.51
N ILE A 34 20.59 -9.87 12.94
CA ILE A 34 19.46 -10.11 12.05
C ILE A 34 18.73 -11.34 12.57
N GLY A 35 17.59 -11.13 13.21
CA GLY A 35 16.88 -12.20 13.90
C GLY A 35 17.75 -12.89 14.96
N SER A 36 17.95 -14.19 14.75
CA SER A 36 18.77 -15.04 15.61
C SER A 36 20.24 -15.10 15.20
N TYR A 37 20.67 -14.38 14.16
CA TYR A 37 22.04 -14.42 13.65
C TYR A 37 22.77 -13.11 13.86
N GLU A 38 24.08 -13.17 14.04
CA GLU A 38 24.96 -12.02 14.19
C GLU A 38 26.09 -12.07 13.15
N LEU A 39 26.41 -10.94 12.52
CA LEU A 39 27.50 -10.80 11.56
C LEU A 39 28.84 -11.09 12.24
N VAL A 40 29.60 -12.02 11.68
CA VAL A 40 30.94 -12.34 12.16
C VAL A 40 31.89 -11.20 11.81
N ALA A 41 32.55 -10.63 12.82
CA ALA A 41 33.46 -9.50 12.64
C ALA A 41 34.57 -9.80 11.62
N GLY A 42 34.77 -8.87 10.68
CA GLY A 42 35.77 -8.99 9.62
C GLY A 42 35.43 -9.99 8.51
N SER A 43 34.24 -10.59 8.53
CA SER A 43 33.82 -11.54 7.50
C SER A 43 33.30 -10.89 6.23
N VAL A 44 32.93 -9.62 6.24
CA VAL A 44 32.52 -8.91 5.01
C VAL A 44 33.73 -8.82 4.09
N ALA A 45 33.64 -9.48 2.93
CA ALA A 45 34.65 -9.46 1.89
C ALA A 45 34.10 -8.75 0.65
N ALA A 46 34.95 -7.96 0.01
CA ALA A 46 34.71 -7.37 -1.30
C ALA A 46 36.00 -7.46 -2.13
N ALA A 47 35.87 -7.89 -3.39
CA ALA A 47 36.98 -7.99 -4.33
C ALA A 47 36.75 -7.11 -5.58
N ALA A 48 37.83 -6.87 -6.34
CA ALA A 48 37.81 -5.96 -7.49
C ALA A 48 36.97 -6.46 -8.68
N ASP A 49 36.56 -7.72 -8.66
CA ASP A 49 35.70 -8.37 -9.65
C ASP A 49 34.23 -8.41 -9.21
N ASN A 50 33.85 -7.55 -8.25
CA ASN A 50 32.53 -7.49 -7.63
C ASN A 50 32.12 -8.76 -6.86
N PHE A 51 33.07 -9.64 -6.50
CA PHE A 51 32.77 -10.71 -5.54
C PHE A 51 32.57 -10.11 -4.14
N GLU A 52 31.45 -10.45 -3.51
CA GLU A 52 31.18 -10.07 -2.14
C GLU A 52 30.51 -11.19 -1.34
N ALA A 53 30.87 -11.28 -0.07
CA ALA A 53 30.36 -12.30 0.83
C ALA A 53 30.38 -11.84 2.29
N ALA A 54 29.48 -12.40 3.09
CA ALA A 54 29.40 -12.18 4.53
C ALA A 54 29.12 -13.50 5.27
N THR A 55 29.62 -13.61 6.50
CA THR A 55 29.38 -14.78 7.35
C THR A 55 28.61 -14.37 8.59
N TYR A 56 27.54 -15.09 8.89
CA TYR A 56 26.70 -14.89 10.07
C TYR A 56 26.77 -16.10 10.99
N GLN A 57 26.64 -15.87 12.29
CA GLN A 57 26.73 -16.87 13.34
C GLN A 57 25.45 -16.90 14.15
N LEU A 58 24.94 -18.10 14.45
CA LEU A 58 23.75 -18.26 15.28
C LEU A 58 24.04 -17.80 16.72
N VAL A 59 23.23 -16.89 17.23
CA VAL A 59 23.36 -16.39 18.60
C VAL A 59 23.06 -17.52 19.58
N GLY A 60 24.00 -17.78 20.48
CA GLY A 60 23.91 -18.88 21.45
C GLY A 60 24.40 -20.24 20.95
N ASP A 61 24.74 -20.38 19.65
CA ASP A 61 25.38 -21.56 19.09
C ASP A 61 26.54 -21.18 18.14
N PRO A 62 27.77 -21.09 18.66
CA PRO A 62 28.94 -20.75 17.85
C PRO A 62 29.35 -21.86 16.87
N SER A 63 28.68 -23.03 16.89
CA SER A 63 28.94 -24.12 15.96
C SER A 63 28.18 -23.98 14.63
N THR A 64 27.21 -23.06 14.58
CA THR A 64 26.32 -22.85 13.43
C THR A 64 26.60 -21.51 12.74
N ARG A 65 26.81 -21.56 11.42
CA ARG A 65 27.08 -20.41 10.56
C ARG A 65 26.31 -20.45 9.25
N VAL A 66 26.03 -19.26 8.72
CA VAL A 66 25.51 -19.05 7.37
C VAL A 66 26.53 -18.23 6.60
N ILE A 67 26.91 -18.69 5.40
CA ILE A 67 27.72 -17.91 4.46
C ILE A 67 26.79 -17.39 3.37
N SER A 68 26.75 -16.07 3.21
CA SER A 68 25.95 -15.39 2.18
C SER A 68 26.86 -14.84 1.10
N TYR A 69 26.52 -15.10 -0.17
CA TYR A 69 27.19 -14.51 -1.33
C TYR A 69 26.28 -13.50 -2.00
N ARG A 70 26.83 -12.33 -2.37
CA ARG A 70 26.10 -11.32 -3.14
C ARG A 70 26.03 -11.72 -4.61
N GLY A 71 24.93 -11.37 -5.27
CA GLY A 71 24.83 -11.44 -6.73
C GLY A 71 25.33 -10.19 -7.43
N THR A 72 25.01 -10.05 -8.72
CA THR A 72 25.30 -8.84 -9.51
C THR A 72 24.08 -7.93 -9.60
N ASP A 73 24.32 -6.63 -9.71
CA ASP A 73 23.29 -5.60 -9.91
C ASP A 73 23.12 -5.24 -11.40
N SER A 74 23.81 -5.95 -12.32
CA SER A 74 23.86 -5.60 -13.75
C SER A 74 23.32 -6.72 -14.65
N ILE A 75 22.30 -6.37 -15.44
CA ILE A 75 21.80 -7.23 -16.54
C ILE A 75 22.82 -7.35 -17.68
N ALA A 76 23.85 -6.49 -17.75
CA ALA A 76 24.90 -6.61 -18.76
C ALA A 76 25.83 -7.80 -18.49
N ASP A 77 25.74 -8.38 -17.28
CA ASP A 77 26.44 -9.61 -16.92
C ASP A 77 25.69 -10.87 -17.40
N VAL A 78 24.52 -10.74 -18.04
CA VAL A 78 23.72 -11.84 -18.62
C VAL A 78 24.52 -12.82 -19.50
N PRO A 79 25.56 -12.41 -20.26
CA PRO A 79 26.46 -13.35 -20.94
C PRO A 79 27.27 -14.24 -19.98
N ALA A 80 27.62 -13.75 -18.78
CA ALA A 80 28.14 -14.56 -17.68
C ALA A 80 27.02 -15.41 -17.01
N TRP A 81 25.75 -14.96 -17.07
CA TRP A 81 24.59 -15.71 -16.54
C TRP A 81 24.28 -16.99 -17.35
N LEU A 82 24.53 -17.00 -18.67
CA LEU A 82 24.33 -18.17 -19.54
C LEU A 82 25.53 -19.13 -19.57
N GLY A 83 26.66 -18.70 -19.01
CA GLY A 83 27.94 -19.40 -19.12
C GLY A 83 28.16 -20.51 -18.10
N GLY A 84 27.21 -20.71 -17.17
CA GLY A 84 27.25 -21.79 -16.18
C GLY A 84 28.63 -21.92 -15.54
N ALA A 85 29.01 -20.93 -14.73
CA ALA A 85 29.93 -21.14 -13.61
C ALA A 85 31.28 -21.89 -13.85
N GLY A 86 31.85 -21.94 -15.07
CA GLY A 86 33.05 -22.78 -15.23
C GLY A 86 33.72 -22.89 -16.59
N LEU A 87 33.37 -22.07 -17.59
CA LEU A 87 34.14 -22.06 -18.83
C LEU A 87 35.36 -21.16 -18.67
N THR A 88 36.56 -21.75 -18.70
CA THR A 88 37.84 -21.03 -18.66
C THR A 88 37.81 -19.76 -19.53
N GLY A 89 37.80 -18.60 -18.87
CA GLY A 89 37.69 -17.28 -19.52
C GLY A 89 36.68 -16.32 -18.87
N TRP A 90 35.76 -16.79 -18.02
CA TRP A 90 34.73 -16.00 -17.30
C TRP A 90 34.32 -16.69 -15.97
N PRO A 91 33.72 -16.00 -14.98
CA PRO A 91 34.23 -14.90 -14.13
C PRO A 91 35.12 -15.39 -12.96
N THR A 92 35.93 -14.50 -12.38
CA THR A 92 36.89 -14.74 -11.27
C THR A 92 36.25 -15.10 -9.92
N GLN A 93 34.93 -14.96 -9.79
CA GLN A 93 34.22 -15.06 -8.51
C GLN A 93 34.10 -16.50 -7.93
N PHE A 94 34.14 -17.56 -8.75
CA PHE A 94 34.07 -18.96 -8.25
C PHE A 94 35.29 -19.35 -7.40
N PRO A 95 36.53 -19.15 -7.88
CA PRO A 95 37.73 -19.27 -7.04
C PRO A 95 37.67 -18.44 -5.75
N ASP A 96 37.15 -17.22 -5.82
CA ASP A 96 37.03 -16.33 -4.66
C ASP A 96 35.99 -16.85 -3.66
N ALA A 97 34.86 -17.38 -4.14
CA ALA A 97 33.85 -18.06 -3.32
C ALA A 97 34.42 -19.31 -2.61
N GLU A 98 35.22 -20.14 -3.31
CA GLU A 98 35.91 -21.29 -2.73
C GLU A 98 36.94 -20.88 -1.66
N ALA A 99 37.70 -19.81 -1.92
CA ALA A 99 38.70 -19.29 -1.00
C ALA A 99 38.05 -18.68 0.26
N TYR A 100 36.97 -17.94 0.07
CA TYR A 100 36.16 -17.38 1.15
C TYR A 100 35.57 -18.49 2.02
N TYR A 101 34.94 -19.50 1.39
CA TYR A 101 34.37 -20.65 2.10
C TYR A 101 35.42 -21.35 2.98
N LYS A 102 36.61 -21.64 2.44
CA LYS A 102 37.70 -22.27 3.21
C LYS A 102 38.14 -21.44 4.43
N THR A 103 38.01 -20.12 4.33
CA THR A 103 38.39 -19.20 5.41
C THR A 103 37.35 -19.16 6.52
N TRP A 104 36.05 -19.18 6.17
CA TRP A 104 34.97 -18.88 7.11
C TRP A 104 34.10 -20.08 7.53
N ALA A 105 34.13 -21.18 6.78
CA ALA A 105 33.45 -22.45 7.09
C ALA A 105 34.20 -23.29 8.13
N THR A 106 34.59 -22.67 9.25
CA THR A 106 35.44 -23.29 10.29
C THR A 106 34.66 -24.00 11.41
N THR A 107 33.33 -24.04 11.31
CA THR A 107 32.43 -24.61 12.32
C THR A 107 31.80 -25.92 11.84
N SER A 108 31.14 -26.66 12.74
CA SER A 108 30.57 -27.97 12.41
C SER A 108 29.33 -27.88 11.53
N HIS A 109 28.51 -26.83 11.69
CA HIS A 109 27.29 -26.60 10.92
C HIS A 109 27.44 -25.33 10.10
N VAL A 110 27.46 -25.48 8.77
CA VAL A 110 27.58 -24.38 7.81
C VAL A 110 26.52 -24.58 6.75
N SER A 111 25.67 -23.58 6.55
CA SER A 111 24.77 -23.46 5.41
C SER A 111 25.15 -22.27 4.54
N LEU A 112 24.66 -22.26 3.30
CA LEU A 112 24.98 -21.23 2.33
C LEU A 112 23.70 -20.55 1.81
N THR A 113 23.80 -19.27 1.45
CA THR A 113 22.67 -18.53 0.91
C THR A 113 23.11 -17.47 -0.10
N GLY A 114 22.19 -17.04 -0.95
CA GLY A 114 22.42 -15.93 -1.87
C GLY A 114 21.29 -15.75 -2.86
N HIS A 115 21.26 -14.59 -3.51
CA HIS A 115 20.31 -14.25 -4.56
C HIS A 115 20.99 -14.14 -5.93
N SER A 116 20.30 -14.46 -7.01
CA SER A 116 20.80 -14.31 -8.38
C SER A 116 22.15 -15.04 -8.58
N LEU A 117 23.22 -14.34 -8.98
CA LEU A 117 24.57 -14.92 -9.07
C LEU A 117 25.05 -15.48 -7.73
N GLY A 118 24.79 -14.77 -6.63
CA GLY A 118 25.17 -15.18 -5.28
C GLY A 118 24.49 -16.48 -4.86
N GLY A 119 23.23 -16.67 -5.25
CA GLY A 119 22.52 -17.93 -5.06
C GLY A 119 23.15 -19.07 -5.85
N GLY A 120 23.62 -18.78 -7.07
CA GLY A 120 24.39 -19.73 -7.87
C GLY A 120 25.73 -20.11 -7.23
N LEU A 121 26.45 -19.14 -6.67
CA LEU A 121 27.69 -19.38 -5.90
C LEU A 121 27.42 -20.21 -4.65
N ALA A 122 26.35 -19.91 -3.92
CA ALA A 122 25.93 -20.65 -2.73
C ALA A 122 25.64 -22.12 -3.06
N GLY A 123 24.84 -22.38 -4.09
CA GLY A 123 24.53 -23.72 -4.58
C GLY A 123 25.77 -24.47 -5.06
N TYR A 124 26.65 -23.80 -5.81
CA TYR A 124 27.91 -24.37 -6.30
C TYR A 124 28.80 -24.84 -5.14
N ILE A 125 29.05 -23.97 -4.16
CA ILE A 125 29.89 -24.31 -3.01
C ILE A 125 29.24 -25.39 -2.15
N ALA A 126 27.91 -25.36 -2.00
CA ALA A 126 27.17 -26.38 -1.28
C ALA A 126 27.32 -27.77 -1.90
N ALA A 127 27.13 -27.89 -3.21
CA ALA A 127 27.28 -29.14 -3.95
C ALA A 127 28.70 -29.70 -3.86
N LEU A 128 29.73 -28.85 -3.90
CA LEU A 128 31.12 -29.28 -3.76
C LEU A 128 31.49 -29.81 -2.38
N ASN A 129 30.81 -29.33 -1.33
CA ASN A 129 31.18 -29.59 0.06
C ASN A 129 30.12 -30.39 0.84
N ASN A 130 29.08 -30.87 0.16
CA ASN A 130 27.95 -31.59 0.75
C ASN A 130 27.32 -30.80 1.91
N LYS A 131 26.88 -29.57 1.61
CA LYS A 131 26.26 -28.63 2.55
C LYS A 131 24.85 -28.25 2.12
N VAL A 132 24.10 -27.67 3.06
CA VAL A 132 22.77 -27.11 2.81
C VAL A 132 22.90 -25.74 2.16
N ALA A 133 22.12 -25.47 1.11
CA ALA A 133 22.00 -24.14 0.51
C ALA A 133 20.55 -23.69 0.34
N TYR A 134 20.32 -22.39 0.54
CA TYR A 134 19.08 -21.70 0.21
C TYR A 134 19.38 -20.66 -0.87
N ALA A 135 18.93 -20.90 -2.09
CA ALA A 135 19.26 -20.09 -3.25
C ALA A 135 18.01 -19.44 -3.81
N TYR A 136 18.04 -18.10 -3.95
CA TYR A 136 16.89 -17.28 -4.34
C TYR A 136 17.08 -16.71 -5.73
N ASP A 137 16.10 -16.92 -6.61
CA ASP A 137 16.18 -16.57 -8.03
C ASP A 137 17.57 -16.77 -8.63
N ALA A 138 18.15 -17.91 -8.29
CA ALA A 138 19.56 -18.14 -8.52
C ALA A 138 19.85 -18.48 -9.98
N MET A 139 21.09 -18.19 -10.39
CA MET A 139 21.62 -18.71 -11.64
C MET A 139 21.78 -20.23 -11.56
N PRO A 140 21.65 -20.95 -12.69
CA PRO A 140 22.06 -22.35 -12.78
C PRO A 140 23.55 -22.50 -12.42
N PHE A 141 23.88 -23.50 -11.62
CA PHE A 141 25.25 -23.77 -11.16
C PHE A 141 25.61 -25.26 -11.16
N GLU A 142 24.63 -26.14 -11.39
CA GLU A 142 24.75 -27.57 -11.20
C GLU A 142 25.85 -28.17 -12.07
N PHE A 143 25.85 -27.81 -13.36
CA PHE A 143 26.80 -28.32 -14.32
C PHE A 143 28.24 -27.94 -13.97
N ALA A 144 28.46 -26.70 -13.56
CA ALA A 144 29.76 -26.23 -13.12
C ALA A 144 30.23 -26.90 -11.83
N ALA A 145 29.33 -27.10 -10.87
CA ALA A 145 29.65 -27.80 -9.64
C ALA A 145 30.10 -29.25 -9.94
N GLU A 146 29.44 -29.92 -10.89
CA GLU A 146 29.82 -31.25 -11.36
C GLU A 146 31.21 -31.27 -12.01
N VAL A 147 31.44 -30.38 -12.99
CA VAL A 147 32.74 -30.27 -13.67
C VAL A 147 33.87 -30.00 -12.67
N ARG A 148 33.65 -29.07 -11.73
CA ARG A 148 34.64 -28.76 -10.71
C ARG A 148 34.89 -29.94 -9.78
N TYR A 149 33.83 -30.62 -9.35
CA TYR A 149 33.95 -31.78 -8.48
C TYR A 149 34.80 -32.87 -9.12
N ASP A 150 34.56 -33.18 -10.40
CA ASP A 150 35.32 -34.15 -11.17
C ASP A 150 36.79 -33.74 -11.33
N GLN A 151 37.07 -32.44 -11.50
CA GLN A 151 38.44 -31.92 -11.53
C GLN A 151 39.16 -32.11 -10.18
N LEU A 152 38.47 -31.89 -9.07
CA LEU A 152 39.03 -32.01 -7.72
C LEU A 152 39.25 -33.48 -7.30
N HIS A 153 38.40 -34.41 -7.77
CA HIS A 153 38.41 -35.81 -7.34
C HIS A 153 38.91 -36.79 -8.41
N GLY A 154 39.18 -36.30 -9.62
CA GLY A 154 39.67 -37.08 -10.76
C GLY A 154 38.66 -38.10 -11.30
N PHE A 155 39.12 -38.92 -12.26
CA PHE A 155 38.30 -39.91 -12.96
C PHE A 155 37.52 -40.87 -12.04
N TRP A 156 38.11 -41.26 -10.91
CA TRP A 156 37.45 -42.17 -9.96
C TRP A 156 36.40 -41.48 -9.11
N GLY A 157 36.55 -40.19 -8.81
CA GLY A 157 35.52 -39.38 -8.18
C GLY A 157 34.26 -39.33 -9.05
N ALA A 158 34.43 -39.03 -10.34
CA ALA A 158 33.35 -38.97 -11.33
C ALA A 158 32.54 -40.27 -11.43
N LEU A 159 33.17 -41.44 -11.26
CA LEU A 159 32.49 -42.74 -11.35
C LEU A 159 31.80 -43.19 -10.05
N THR A 160 32.15 -42.61 -8.91
CA THR A 160 31.75 -43.11 -7.60
C THR A 160 30.90 -42.14 -6.78
N SER A 161 30.87 -40.85 -7.16
CA SER A 161 29.96 -39.88 -6.57
C SER A 161 28.53 -40.08 -7.06
N ASN A 162 27.58 -40.15 -6.13
CA ASN A 162 26.16 -40.07 -6.43
C ASN A 162 25.76 -38.59 -6.54
N PRO A 163 25.37 -38.08 -7.72
CA PRO A 163 24.97 -36.69 -7.90
C PRO A 163 23.81 -36.31 -6.98
N VAL A 164 22.83 -37.21 -6.84
CA VAL A 164 21.63 -37.01 -6.03
C VAL A 164 21.99 -36.57 -4.61
N ASP A 165 22.99 -37.20 -3.98
CA ASP A 165 23.35 -36.91 -2.59
C ASP A 165 23.92 -35.49 -2.40
N ARG A 166 24.55 -34.89 -3.43
CA ARG A 166 25.16 -33.56 -3.36
C ARG A 166 24.17 -32.41 -3.56
N PHE A 167 23.05 -32.67 -4.25
CA PHE A 167 22.03 -31.66 -4.58
C PHE A 167 20.75 -31.80 -3.73
N ASN A 168 20.60 -32.90 -2.97
CA ASN A 168 19.43 -33.17 -2.12
C ASN A 168 19.13 -32.07 -1.08
N ASP A 169 20.17 -31.35 -0.61
CA ASP A 169 20.06 -30.33 0.44
C ASP A 169 20.15 -28.89 -0.13
N ILE A 170 19.88 -28.72 -1.42
CA ILE A 170 19.78 -27.41 -2.07
C ILE A 170 18.31 -27.06 -2.27
N HIS A 171 17.91 -25.97 -1.62
CA HIS A 171 16.58 -25.38 -1.71
C HIS A 171 16.60 -24.18 -2.64
N MET A 172 15.83 -24.25 -3.72
CA MET A 172 15.71 -23.18 -4.71
C MET A 172 14.35 -22.50 -4.55
N VAL A 173 14.36 -21.18 -4.35
CA VAL A 173 13.16 -20.35 -4.20
C VAL A 173 13.12 -19.31 -5.32
N SER A 174 11.97 -19.17 -5.96
CA SER A 174 11.79 -18.22 -7.08
C SER A 174 10.39 -17.65 -7.13
N VAL A 175 10.22 -16.45 -7.70
CA VAL A 175 8.89 -15.91 -8.03
C VAL A 175 8.45 -16.39 -9.41
N SER A 176 7.16 -16.71 -9.58
CA SER A 176 6.62 -17.02 -10.91
C SER A 176 6.70 -15.80 -11.84
N GLY A 177 7.14 -15.98 -13.09
CA GLY A 177 7.20 -14.93 -14.12
C GLY A 177 8.49 -14.13 -14.17
N GLU A 178 9.45 -14.40 -13.28
CA GLU A 178 10.74 -13.70 -13.23
C GLU A 178 11.67 -14.03 -14.41
N VAL A 179 12.69 -13.18 -14.60
CA VAL A 179 13.56 -13.16 -15.78
C VAL A 179 14.33 -14.46 -16.06
N LEU A 180 14.66 -15.25 -15.03
CA LEU A 180 15.39 -16.51 -15.11
C LEU A 180 14.50 -17.75 -15.25
N GLN A 181 13.18 -17.62 -15.26
CA GLN A 181 12.29 -18.78 -15.19
C GLN A 181 12.47 -19.62 -16.45
N TYR A 182 12.59 -18.93 -17.58
CA TYR A 182 12.86 -19.51 -18.89
C TYR A 182 14.30 -20.00 -19.04
N VAL A 183 15.26 -19.31 -18.42
CA VAL A 183 16.68 -19.70 -18.48
C VAL A 183 16.93 -20.96 -17.66
N ARG A 184 16.39 -21.07 -16.45
CA ARG A 184 16.46 -22.28 -15.61
C ARG A 184 15.80 -23.48 -16.27
N ALA A 185 14.73 -23.26 -17.03
CA ALA A 185 14.09 -24.32 -17.82
C ALA A 185 14.92 -24.77 -19.04
N ALA A 186 15.77 -23.89 -19.59
CA ALA A 186 16.55 -24.13 -20.82
C ALA A 186 18.03 -24.47 -20.58
N ALA A 187 18.57 -24.19 -19.40
CA ALA A 187 19.97 -24.40 -19.00
C ALA A 187 20.55 -25.79 -19.34
N PRO A 188 19.81 -26.92 -19.17
CA PRO A 188 20.35 -28.25 -19.46
C PRO A 188 20.76 -28.46 -20.93
N VAL A 189 20.18 -27.67 -21.85
CA VAL A 189 20.41 -27.76 -23.29
C VAL A 189 21.56 -26.84 -23.74
N LEU A 190 21.76 -25.73 -23.05
CA LEU A 190 22.71 -24.67 -23.44
C LEU A 190 24.13 -24.89 -22.89
N GLU A 191 24.27 -25.49 -21.71
CA GLU A 191 25.57 -25.69 -21.03
C GLU A 191 26.34 -26.92 -21.52
N ALA A 192 25.64 -27.92 -22.05
CA ALA A 192 26.19 -29.22 -22.46
C ALA A 192 27.25 -29.17 -23.60
N PRO A 193 27.11 -28.37 -24.68
CA PRO A 193 28.05 -28.39 -25.81
C PRO A 193 29.42 -27.79 -25.51
N LEU A 194 29.49 -26.77 -24.65
CA LEU A 194 30.73 -26.05 -24.32
C LEU A 194 31.62 -26.86 -23.37
N ALA A 195 31.03 -27.68 -22.51
CA ALA A 195 31.76 -28.44 -21.52
C ALA A 195 32.36 -29.75 -22.03
N LEU A 196 31.74 -30.36 -23.05
CA LEU A 196 32.29 -31.50 -23.78
C LEU A 196 33.66 -31.17 -24.40
N LEU A 197 33.92 -29.90 -24.66
CA LEU A 197 35.17 -29.39 -25.21
C LEU A 197 36.33 -29.36 -24.21
N GLN A 198 36.07 -29.32 -22.90
CA GLN A 198 37.08 -29.04 -21.86
C GLN A 198 37.56 -30.27 -21.08
N LEU A 199 36.68 -31.24 -20.80
CA LEU A 199 37.01 -32.44 -20.00
C LEU A 199 37.40 -33.66 -20.85
N GLY A 200 37.36 -33.52 -22.17
CA GLY A 200 37.39 -34.65 -23.09
C GLY A 200 36.05 -35.38 -23.15
N PRO A 201 35.77 -36.10 -24.25
CA PRO A 201 34.41 -36.54 -24.60
C PRO A 201 33.79 -37.54 -23.62
N VAL A 202 34.61 -38.34 -22.92
CA VAL A 202 34.10 -39.34 -21.96
C VAL A 202 33.74 -38.69 -20.63
N ALA A 203 34.63 -37.91 -20.02
CA ALA A 203 34.33 -37.24 -18.75
C ALA A 203 33.25 -36.16 -18.91
N GLY A 204 33.25 -35.42 -20.03
CA GLY A 204 32.19 -34.45 -20.33
C GLY A 204 30.81 -35.10 -20.48
N ALA A 205 30.72 -36.26 -21.14
CA ALA A 205 29.44 -36.98 -21.28
C ALA A 205 28.93 -37.55 -19.94
N LEU A 206 29.80 -38.01 -19.05
CA LEU A 206 29.41 -38.45 -17.71
C LEU A 206 28.93 -37.28 -16.84
N ALA A 207 29.63 -36.15 -16.85
CA ALA A 207 29.22 -34.95 -16.10
C ALA A 207 27.84 -34.44 -16.54
N ILE A 208 27.52 -34.46 -17.85
CA ILE A 208 26.20 -34.11 -18.37
C ILE A 208 25.13 -35.09 -17.90
N ALA A 209 25.41 -36.39 -17.94
CA ALA A 209 24.47 -37.41 -17.50
C ALA A 209 24.18 -37.30 -15.98
N HIS A 210 25.18 -36.93 -15.18
CA HIS A 210 25.04 -36.69 -13.74
C HIS A 210 24.26 -35.41 -13.43
N ALA A 211 24.56 -34.31 -14.11
CA ALA A 211 23.83 -33.06 -13.97
C ALA A 211 22.33 -33.24 -14.28
N ALA A 212 21.99 -33.98 -15.33
CA ALA A 212 20.58 -34.29 -15.67
C ALA A 212 19.83 -35.04 -14.57
N ILE A 213 20.52 -35.82 -13.73
CA ILE A 213 19.95 -36.54 -12.58
C ILE A 213 19.88 -35.62 -11.35
N GLY A 214 20.85 -34.71 -11.18
CA GLY A 214 20.88 -33.69 -10.12
C GLY A 214 19.76 -32.65 -10.21
N ILE A 215 19.42 -32.19 -11.43
CA ILE A 215 18.33 -31.22 -11.70
C ILE A 215 16.97 -31.70 -11.15
N ALA A 216 16.78 -33.02 -11.08
CA ALA A 216 15.55 -33.64 -10.57
C ALA A 216 15.51 -33.79 -9.04
N SER A 217 16.63 -33.58 -8.34
CA SER A 217 16.77 -33.77 -6.88
C SER A 217 16.71 -32.48 -6.05
N GLU A 218 16.86 -31.31 -6.67
CA GLU A 218 16.72 -30.02 -5.97
C GLU A 218 15.29 -29.79 -5.49
N GLN A 219 15.15 -29.19 -4.30
CA GLN A 219 13.84 -28.82 -3.76
C GLN A 219 13.44 -27.43 -4.26
N LYS A 220 12.51 -27.38 -5.21
CA LYS A 220 12.07 -26.14 -5.86
C LYS A 220 10.77 -25.63 -5.27
N THR A 221 10.79 -24.39 -4.79
CA THR A 221 9.61 -23.65 -4.30
C THR A 221 9.36 -22.45 -5.21
N VAL A 222 8.18 -22.42 -5.84
CA VAL A 222 7.77 -21.30 -6.70
C VAL A 222 6.70 -20.50 -5.97
N LEU A 223 7.04 -19.26 -5.62
CA LEU A 223 6.13 -18.30 -5.01
C LEU A 223 5.25 -17.65 -6.09
N GLY A 224 3.99 -17.40 -5.77
CA GLY A 224 3.04 -16.81 -6.73
C GLY A 224 2.57 -17.74 -7.85
N ALA A 225 2.84 -19.06 -7.78
CA ALA A 225 2.44 -20.03 -8.80
C ALA A 225 0.90 -20.08 -8.99
N GLY A 226 0.39 -19.28 -9.93
CA GLY A 226 -1.02 -19.19 -10.29
C GLY A 226 -1.64 -17.79 -10.24
N THR A 227 -0.90 -16.79 -9.75
CA THR A 227 -1.35 -15.39 -9.72
C THR A 227 -0.41 -14.55 -10.57
N ASP A 228 -0.96 -13.81 -11.53
CA ASP A 228 -0.22 -12.74 -12.19
C ASP A 228 -0.01 -11.62 -11.17
N LEU A 229 1.25 -11.33 -10.86
CA LEU A 229 1.62 -10.30 -9.88
C LEU A 229 1.65 -8.90 -10.49
N GLY A 230 1.36 -8.74 -11.79
CA GLY A 230 1.24 -7.44 -12.44
C GLY A 230 2.57 -6.67 -12.61
N LEU A 231 3.70 -7.30 -12.27
CA LEU A 231 5.03 -6.73 -12.41
C LEU A 231 5.76 -7.34 -13.62
N ASP A 232 6.62 -6.54 -14.25
CA ASP A 232 7.48 -7.06 -15.31
C ASP A 232 8.56 -8.02 -14.75
N PRO A 233 9.11 -8.91 -15.58
CA PRO A 233 10.06 -9.93 -15.13
C PRO A 233 11.31 -9.41 -14.41
N VAL A 234 11.72 -8.16 -14.66
CA VAL A 234 12.89 -7.56 -14.00
C VAL A 234 12.53 -7.13 -12.59
N LYS A 235 11.36 -6.51 -12.40
CA LYS A 235 10.87 -6.14 -11.05
C LYS A 235 10.57 -7.35 -10.17
N LEU A 236 10.16 -8.46 -10.76
CA LEU A 236 9.99 -9.73 -10.05
C LEU A 236 11.31 -10.31 -9.53
N HIS A 237 12.45 -9.92 -10.11
CA HIS A 237 13.80 -10.36 -9.71
C HIS A 237 14.36 -9.50 -8.55
N SER A 238 13.61 -9.44 -7.45
CA SER A 238 13.94 -8.65 -6.26
C SER A 238 14.04 -9.54 -5.02
N ILE A 239 15.17 -9.50 -4.33
CA ILE A 239 15.36 -10.26 -3.10
C ILE A 239 14.47 -9.75 -1.96
N ALA A 240 14.19 -8.45 -1.91
CA ALA A 240 13.26 -7.87 -0.95
C ALA A 240 11.84 -8.41 -1.18
N LEU A 241 11.38 -8.44 -2.45
CA LEU A 241 10.08 -9.00 -2.82
C LEU A 241 10.00 -10.50 -2.47
N LEU A 242 11.01 -11.29 -2.85
CA LEU A 242 11.12 -12.70 -2.50
C LEU A 242 11.04 -12.93 -0.99
N THR A 243 11.72 -12.09 -0.20
CA THR A 243 11.73 -12.15 1.27
C THR A 243 10.32 -11.91 1.84
N MET A 244 9.63 -10.87 1.37
CA MET A 244 8.24 -10.60 1.76
C MET A 244 7.30 -11.74 1.34
N MET A 245 7.44 -12.26 0.12
CA MET A 245 6.62 -13.37 -0.37
C MET A 245 6.89 -14.68 0.38
N GLN A 246 8.13 -14.95 0.77
CA GLN A 246 8.49 -16.10 1.60
C GLN A 246 7.84 -15.98 2.97
N TRP A 247 7.86 -14.78 3.57
CA TRP A 247 7.14 -14.51 4.81
C TRP A 247 5.65 -14.79 4.66
N ALA A 248 5.01 -14.33 3.58
CA ALA A 248 3.59 -14.58 3.33
C ALA A 248 3.28 -16.07 3.16
N SER A 249 4.17 -16.82 2.49
CA SER A 249 4.07 -18.27 2.36
C SER A 249 4.14 -18.96 3.73
N ASP A 250 5.15 -18.63 4.53
CA ASP A 250 5.39 -19.25 5.84
C ASP A 250 4.28 -18.96 6.85
N ASN A 251 3.67 -17.78 6.75
CA ASN A 251 2.58 -17.35 7.64
C ASN A 251 1.18 -17.63 7.07
N ASN A 252 1.07 -18.33 5.94
CA ASN A 252 -0.20 -18.61 5.26
C ASN A 252 -1.02 -17.33 4.94
N ALA A 253 -0.36 -16.21 4.72
CA ALA A 253 -0.98 -14.97 4.27
C ALA A 253 -1.25 -15.06 2.77
N GLN A 254 -2.37 -15.67 2.39
CA GLN A 254 -2.74 -15.90 0.99
C GLN A 254 -3.79 -14.91 0.48
N ASP A 255 -4.47 -14.19 1.37
CA ASP A 255 -5.61 -13.33 1.03
C ASP A 255 -5.21 -12.11 0.20
N TRP A 256 -3.99 -11.58 0.40
CA TRP A 256 -3.45 -10.45 -0.36
C TRP A 256 -3.37 -10.72 -1.86
N LYS A 257 -3.30 -11.99 -2.28
CA LYS A 257 -3.14 -12.38 -3.70
C LYS A 257 -4.25 -11.83 -4.59
N LYS A 258 -5.42 -11.56 -4.02
CA LYS A 258 -6.56 -10.96 -4.72
C LYS A 258 -6.31 -9.50 -5.13
N ALA A 259 -5.48 -8.78 -4.36
CA ALA A 259 -5.05 -7.42 -4.64
C ALA A 259 -3.59 -7.35 -5.13
N ALA A 260 -2.92 -8.47 -5.42
CA ALA A 260 -1.49 -8.49 -5.73
C ALA A 260 -1.11 -7.56 -6.89
N ALA A 261 -1.92 -7.54 -7.95
CA ALA A 261 -1.65 -6.76 -9.15
C ALA A 261 -1.57 -5.25 -8.88
N VAL A 262 -2.34 -4.75 -7.90
CA VAL A 262 -2.36 -3.33 -7.51
C VAL A 262 -1.47 -3.05 -6.30
N LEU A 263 -1.34 -3.98 -5.37
CA LEU A 263 -0.61 -3.80 -4.10
C LEU A 263 0.91 -3.69 -4.30
N LEU A 264 1.44 -4.35 -5.33
CA LEU A 264 2.89 -4.37 -5.56
C LEU A 264 3.41 -3.17 -6.33
N ALA A 265 2.57 -2.47 -7.10
CA ALA A 265 3.00 -1.29 -7.85
C ALA A 265 3.44 -0.12 -6.95
N PRO A 266 2.74 0.21 -5.85
CA PRO A 266 3.15 1.22 -4.87
C PRO A 266 4.52 0.96 -4.22
N LEU A 267 4.95 -0.31 -4.11
CA LEU A 267 6.28 -0.65 -3.59
C LEU A 267 7.42 -0.16 -4.49
N GLU A 268 7.11 0.19 -5.74
CA GLU A 268 8.03 0.72 -6.74
C GLU A 268 7.87 2.24 -6.94
N ASP A 269 7.08 2.91 -6.10
CA ASP A 269 6.78 4.34 -6.23
C ASP A 269 7.63 5.20 -5.28
N ASP A 270 8.52 6.01 -5.87
CA ASP A 270 9.38 6.93 -5.15
C ASP A 270 8.62 8.07 -4.45
N ALA A 271 7.42 8.44 -4.91
CA ALA A 271 6.62 9.47 -4.28
C ALA A 271 6.08 8.99 -2.94
N ILE A 272 5.57 7.75 -2.90
CA ILE A 272 5.09 7.07 -1.69
C ILE A 272 6.22 6.96 -0.66
N ALA A 273 7.39 6.47 -1.07
CA ALA A 273 8.53 6.37 -0.16
C ALA A 273 8.95 7.74 0.42
N LYS A 274 8.96 8.80 -0.40
CA LYS A 274 9.30 10.15 0.05
C LYS A 274 8.25 10.74 1.00
N ALA A 275 6.96 10.48 0.76
CA ALA A 275 5.87 10.99 1.60
C ALA A 275 6.01 10.53 3.05
N VAL A 276 6.44 9.28 3.27
CA VAL A 276 6.68 8.72 4.61
C VAL A 276 8.08 9.01 5.17
N GLY A 277 8.86 9.87 4.50
CA GLY A 277 10.16 10.36 4.98
C GLY A 277 11.36 9.50 4.60
N ILE A 278 11.23 8.53 3.69
CA ILE A 278 12.37 7.74 3.22
C ILE A 278 13.21 8.60 2.28
N PRO A 279 14.52 8.80 2.58
CA PRO A 279 15.33 9.76 1.86
C PRO A 279 15.71 9.28 0.46
N ALA A 280 15.87 10.26 -0.46
CA ALA A 280 16.50 10.07 -1.77
C ALA A 280 17.92 9.45 -1.67
N ALA A 281 18.49 9.05 -2.81
CA ALA A 281 19.85 8.53 -2.89
C ALA A 281 20.87 9.43 -2.15
N GLY A 282 21.75 8.85 -1.33
CA GLY A 282 22.63 9.54 -0.39
C GLY A 282 22.38 9.16 1.08
N THR A 283 23.26 9.64 1.99
CA THR A 283 23.41 9.52 3.47
C THR A 283 22.96 8.25 4.23
N GLY A 284 22.04 7.44 3.70
CA GLY A 284 21.57 6.15 4.20
C GLY A 284 21.49 5.08 3.08
N GLY A 285 22.25 5.22 1.99
CA GLY A 285 22.35 4.25 0.89
C GLY A 285 22.23 4.89 -0.50
N GLU A 286 22.65 4.18 -1.54
CA GLU A 286 22.72 4.65 -2.94
C GLU A 286 21.45 4.39 -3.76
N GLY A 287 20.51 3.59 -3.24
CA GLY A 287 19.26 3.22 -3.92
C GLY A 287 18.22 4.34 -4.01
N ALA A 288 17.25 4.15 -4.91
CA ALA A 288 16.06 5.00 -4.98
C ALA A 288 15.22 4.86 -3.69
N PRO A 289 14.42 5.87 -3.31
CA PRO A 289 13.50 5.79 -2.18
C PRO A 289 12.64 4.52 -2.15
N ALA A 290 12.07 4.12 -3.29
CA ALA A 290 11.26 2.91 -3.36
C ALA A 290 12.07 1.63 -3.08
N ASP A 291 13.32 1.57 -3.54
CA ASP A 291 14.20 0.43 -3.25
C ASP A 291 14.54 0.33 -1.77
N LYS A 292 14.83 1.46 -1.13
CA LYS A 292 15.05 1.53 0.33
C LYS A 292 13.81 1.09 1.08
N MET A 293 12.63 1.59 0.69
CA MET A 293 11.35 1.21 1.28
C MET A 293 11.12 -0.30 1.26
N LYS A 294 11.31 -0.95 0.09
CA LYS A 294 11.19 -2.40 -0.05
C LYS A 294 12.16 -3.14 0.86
N ASP A 295 13.42 -2.74 0.89
CA ASP A 295 14.43 -3.35 1.76
C ASP A 295 14.05 -3.23 3.23
N MET A 296 13.59 -2.07 3.68
CA MET A 296 13.14 -1.82 5.05
C MET A 296 11.95 -2.71 5.44
N ILE A 297 10.93 -2.81 4.57
CA ILE A 297 9.80 -3.72 4.78
C ILE A 297 10.27 -5.19 4.76
N ALA A 298 11.20 -5.57 3.88
CA ALA A 298 11.73 -6.93 3.85
C ALA A 298 12.55 -7.29 5.09
N TYR A 299 13.34 -6.36 5.65
CA TYR A 299 14.00 -6.56 6.94
C TYR A 299 12.97 -6.77 8.06
N SER A 300 11.80 -6.14 7.95
CA SER A 300 10.72 -6.33 8.93
C SER A 300 10.13 -7.74 8.98
N THR A 301 10.53 -8.65 8.08
CA THR A 301 10.16 -10.06 8.17
C THR A 301 10.77 -10.80 9.35
N VAL A 302 11.82 -10.23 9.96
CA VAL A 302 12.47 -10.78 11.14
C VAL A 302 12.61 -9.70 12.21
N THR A 303 12.39 -10.09 13.45
CA THR A 303 12.58 -9.21 14.60
C THR A 303 14.05 -9.14 14.97
N ASP A 304 14.63 -7.95 15.06
CA ASP A 304 15.99 -7.76 15.59
C ASP A 304 16.03 -6.57 16.57
N ALA A 305 17.09 -6.50 17.38
CA ALA A 305 17.20 -5.51 18.47
C ALA A 305 17.56 -4.07 18.01
N SER A 306 17.57 -3.79 16.70
CA SER A 306 18.25 -2.60 16.16
C SER A 306 17.82 -2.15 14.75
N GLY A 307 16.82 -2.78 14.13
CA GLY A 307 16.78 -2.88 12.67
C GLY A 307 15.60 -2.24 11.98
N PHE A 308 14.41 -2.86 11.97
CA PHE A 308 13.22 -2.37 11.24
C PHE A 308 11.87 -2.80 11.84
N GLY A 309 11.87 -3.50 12.99
CA GLY A 309 10.65 -4.02 13.65
C GLY A 309 9.92 -5.10 12.83
N ASN A 310 8.91 -5.80 13.34
CA ASN A 310 8.20 -6.86 12.60
C ASN A 310 6.81 -6.47 12.09
N SER A 311 6.41 -5.22 12.30
CA SER A 311 5.03 -4.77 12.10
C SER A 311 4.73 -4.46 10.64
N ALA A 312 5.69 -3.89 9.91
CA ALA A 312 5.50 -3.41 8.54
C ALA A 312 5.06 -4.51 7.55
N VAL A 313 5.74 -5.66 7.52
CA VAL A 313 5.35 -6.76 6.63
C VAL A 313 3.99 -7.35 7.01
N GLN A 314 3.65 -7.39 8.30
CA GLN A 314 2.36 -7.85 8.78
C GLN A 314 1.25 -6.91 8.32
N ALA A 315 1.44 -5.61 8.50
CA ALA A 315 0.53 -4.57 8.03
C ALA A 315 0.28 -4.65 6.53
N LEU A 316 1.34 -4.84 5.74
CA LEU A 316 1.28 -4.93 4.28
C LEU A 316 0.35 -6.06 3.82
N PHE A 317 0.58 -7.27 4.34
CA PHE A 317 -0.19 -8.44 3.89
C PHE A 317 -1.59 -8.50 4.50
N ASN A 318 -1.80 -8.01 5.73
CA ASN A 318 -3.13 -7.93 6.33
C ASN A 318 -3.98 -6.88 5.61
N GLY A 319 -3.45 -5.67 5.39
CA GLY A 319 -4.11 -4.62 4.62
C GLY A 319 -4.38 -5.05 3.17
N GLY A 320 -3.41 -5.70 2.52
CA GLY A 320 -3.60 -6.28 1.18
C GLY A 320 -4.67 -7.36 1.13
N GLY A 321 -4.77 -8.19 2.17
CA GLY A 321 -5.83 -9.19 2.32
C GLY A 321 -7.21 -8.57 2.47
N VAL A 322 -7.34 -7.55 3.32
CA VAL A 322 -8.57 -6.76 3.48
C VAL A 322 -8.97 -6.10 2.17
N LEU A 323 -8.04 -5.39 1.50
CA LEU A 323 -8.28 -4.76 0.20
C LEU A 323 -8.78 -5.78 -0.82
N GLY A 324 -8.03 -6.88 -0.99
CA GLY A 324 -8.38 -7.93 -1.94
C GLY A 324 -9.75 -8.56 -1.66
N ASN A 325 -10.11 -8.73 -0.39
CA ASN A 325 -11.44 -9.21 -0.01
C ASN A 325 -12.54 -8.17 -0.28
N SER A 326 -12.27 -6.89 -0.06
CA SER A 326 -13.22 -5.80 -0.33
C SER A 326 -13.53 -5.67 -1.82
N VAL A 327 -12.53 -5.64 -2.69
CA VAL A 327 -12.72 -5.32 -4.12
C VAL A 327 -13.19 -6.53 -4.94
N THR A 328 -12.86 -7.76 -4.51
CA THR A 328 -13.25 -8.98 -5.24
C THR A 328 -14.56 -9.61 -4.74
N ALA A 329 -15.17 -9.07 -3.67
CA ALA A 329 -16.45 -9.57 -3.19
C ALA A 329 -17.53 -9.44 -4.28
N ALA A 330 -18.36 -10.48 -4.43
CA ALA A 330 -19.44 -10.44 -5.42
C ALA A 330 -20.43 -9.30 -5.17
N THR A 331 -20.60 -8.94 -3.89
CA THR A 331 -21.43 -7.83 -3.43
C THR A 331 -20.66 -6.52 -3.28
N ALA A 332 -19.37 -6.46 -3.66
CA ALA A 332 -18.57 -5.25 -3.51
C ALA A 332 -19.28 -4.04 -4.12
N ALA A 333 -19.27 -2.94 -3.39
CA ALA A 333 -19.84 -1.66 -3.83
C ALA A 333 -19.24 -1.25 -5.18
N ILE A 334 -20.00 -0.54 -5.99
CA ILE A 334 -19.59 -0.21 -7.36
C ILE A 334 -18.27 0.58 -7.39
N TYR A 335 -18.07 1.52 -6.46
CA TYR A 335 -16.85 2.33 -6.37
C TYR A 335 -15.63 1.49 -5.99
N LEU A 336 -15.78 0.42 -5.20
CA LEU A 336 -14.67 -0.48 -4.86
C LEU A 336 -14.17 -1.31 -6.06
N LYS A 337 -14.91 -1.33 -7.17
CA LYS A 337 -14.50 -1.98 -8.42
C LYS A 337 -13.80 -1.04 -9.39
N ASP A 338 -13.73 0.25 -9.06
CA ASP A 338 -13.00 1.22 -9.85
C ASP A 338 -11.48 1.06 -9.63
N GLY A 339 -10.72 1.11 -10.73
CA GLY A 339 -9.27 0.91 -10.67
C GLY A 339 -8.52 2.07 -9.99
N GLY A 340 -9.06 3.28 -10.03
CA GLY A 340 -8.53 4.43 -9.30
C GLY A 340 -8.73 4.28 -7.80
N VAL A 341 -9.92 3.87 -7.37
CA VAL A 341 -10.24 3.58 -5.97
C VAL A 341 -9.39 2.43 -5.44
N GLU A 342 -9.32 1.32 -6.18
CA GLU A 342 -8.51 0.15 -5.83
C GLU A 342 -7.03 0.54 -5.68
N LYS A 343 -6.49 1.36 -6.60
CA LYS A 343 -5.13 1.87 -6.52
C LYS A 343 -4.94 2.78 -5.29
N ALA A 344 -5.84 3.72 -5.04
CA ALA A 344 -5.71 4.65 -3.92
C ALA A 344 -5.69 3.92 -2.57
N LEU A 345 -6.56 2.91 -2.39
CA LEU A 345 -6.53 2.06 -1.19
C LEU A 345 -5.24 1.24 -1.09
N ALA A 346 -4.71 0.74 -2.22
CA ALA A 346 -3.42 0.05 -2.25
C ALA A 346 -2.25 0.98 -1.87
N ASP A 347 -2.27 2.23 -2.34
CA ASP A 347 -1.30 3.27 -1.97
C ASP A 347 -1.31 3.47 -0.45
N ILE A 348 -2.49 3.66 0.18
CA ILE A 348 -2.64 3.82 1.64
C ILE A 348 -2.06 2.63 2.41
N VAL A 349 -2.32 1.39 1.98
CA VAL A 349 -1.78 0.18 2.64
C VAL A 349 -0.26 0.15 2.60
N VAL A 350 0.33 0.49 1.45
CA VAL A 350 1.80 0.47 1.29
C VAL A 350 2.45 1.64 2.00
N GLU A 351 1.88 2.85 1.92
CA GLU A 351 2.32 4.02 2.68
C GLU A 351 2.37 3.71 4.18
N TYR A 352 1.31 3.12 4.74
CA TYR A 352 1.30 2.78 6.17
C TYR A 352 2.39 1.76 6.53
N SER A 353 2.54 0.71 5.71
CA SER A 353 3.55 -0.32 5.93
C SER A 353 4.97 0.24 5.84
N ALA A 354 5.20 1.18 4.92
CA ALA A 354 6.46 1.88 4.76
C ALA A 354 6.77 2.79 5.96
N LEU A 355 5.76 3.49 6.49
CA LEU A 355 5.90 4.30 7.69
C LEU A 355 6.31 3.45 8.90
N LEU A 356 5.65 2.31 9.11
CA LEU A 356 6.01 1.38 10.20
C LEU A 356 7.47 0.90 10.07
N ALA A 357 7.90 0.59 8.84
CA ALA A 357 9.28 0.18 8.59
C ALA A 357 10.27 1.33 8.87
N GLN A 358 9.93 2.56 8.46
CA GLN A 358 10.73 3.76 8.71
C GLN A 358 10.81 4.14 10.19
N ASN A 359 9.78 3.83 10.96
CA ASN A 359 9.76 4.01 12.40
C ASN A 359 10.48 2.89 13.16
N HIS A 360 10.84 1.80 12.47
CA HIS A 360 11.39 0.59 13.06
C HIS A 360 10.43 -0.05 14.09
N ASP A 361 9.12 0.01 13.83
CA ASP A 361 8.08 -0.37 14.78
C ASP A 361 8.06 -1.88 15.08
N GLU A 362 8.35 -2.23 16.33
CA GLU A 362 8.41 -3.60 16.82
C GLU A 362 7.31 -3.88 17.85
N VAL A 363 6.42 -4.83 17.54
CA VAL A 363 5.43 -5.33 18.49
C VAL A 363 5.81 -6.75 18.92
N THR A 364 6.20 -6.87 20.20
CA THR A 364 6.62 -8.14 20.83
C THR A 364 5.47 -8.93 21.46
N SER A 365 4.29 -8.33 21.53
CA SER A 365 3.03 -8.94 21.99
C SER A 365 1.91 -8.70 20.98
N THR A 366 0.66 -9.00 21.31
CA THR A 366 -0.47 -8.57 20.47
C THR A 366 -0.83 -7.12 20.82
N THR A 367 -0.79 -6.23 19.84
CA THR A 367 -1.35 -4.88 19.87
C THR A 367 -2.86 -4.99 20.03
N PRO A 368 -3.45 -4.34 21.05
CA PRO A 368 -4.90 -4.19 21.15
C PRO A 368 -5.39 -3.42 19.92
N GLY A 369 -6.37 -3.96 19.20
CA GLY A 369 -6.69 -3.37 17.90
C GLY A 369 -7.34 -4.37 16.97
N VAL A 370 -7.93 -3.83 15.92
CA VAL A 370 -8.14 -4.56 14.65
C VAL A 370 -7.49 -3.84 13.46
N ILE A 371 -6.89 -2.68 13.73
CA ILE A 371 -6.10 -1.85 12.81
C ILE A 371 -4.88 -1.33 13.59
N GLY A 372 -3.89 -0.80 12.86
CA GLY A 372 -2.62 -0.35 13.41
C GLY A 372 -1.54 -1.43 13.42
N HIS A 373 -0.29 -1.06 13.74
CA HIS A 373 0.91 -1.91 13.81
C HIS A 373 0.80 -3.26 13.05
N GLU A 374 0.65 -4.41 13.73
CA GLU A 374 0.63 -5.71 13.05
C GLU A 374 -0.68 -6.06 12.33
N HIS A 375 -1.76 -5.31 12.51
CA HIS A 375 -3.07 -5.58 11.89
C HIS A 375 -3.22 -4.92 10.52
N GLY A 376 -2.43 -3.89 10.23
CA GLY A 376 -2.56 -3.07 9.02
C GLY A 376 -3.58 -1.96 9.17
N ILE A 377 -3.77 -1.17 8.12
CA ILE A 377 -4.53 0.08 8.19
C ILE A 377 -5.99 -0.03 7.77
N LEU A 378 -6.36 -1.14 7.12
CA LEU A 378 -7.73 -1.40 6.66
C LEU A 378 -8.37 -2.50 7.49
N TYR A 379 -9.66 -2.36 7.77
CA TYR A 379 -10.47 -3.37 8.44
C TYR A 379 -11.88 -3.47 7.82
N GLN A 380 -12.42 -4.69 7.74
CA GLN A 380 -13.80 -4.93 7.31
C GLN A 380 -14.69 -5.21 8.52
N ASP A 381 -15.59 -4.28 8.88
CA ASP A 381 -16.73 -4.60 9.73
C ASP A 381 -17.84 -5.24 8.88
N VAL A 382 -17.82 -6.57 8.80
CA VAL A 382 -18.84 -7.35 8.09
C VAL A 382 -20.23 -7.28 8.73
N THR A 383 -20.34 -6.87 10.00
CA THR A 383 -21.62 -6.71 10.71
C THR A 383 -22.30 -5.42 10.30
N LYS A 384 -21.51 -4.36 10.12
CA LYS A 384 -22.00 -3.04 9.68
C LYS A 384 -21.89 -2.82 8.17
N ASN A 385 -21.28 -3.76 7.45
CA ASN A 385 -21.02 -3.65 6.01
C ASN A 385 -20.12 -2.44 5.69
N LEU A 386 -19.07 -2.24 6.50
CA LEU A 386 -18.14 -1.10 6.38
C LEU A 386 -16.69 -1.54 6.21
N LEU A 387 -15.98 -0.86 5.32
CA LEU A 387 -14.53 -0.80 5.23
C LEU A 387 -14.09 0.41 6.04
N VAL A 388 -13.13 0.20 6.92
CA VAL A 388 -12.71 1.19 7.91
C VAL A 388 -11.20 1.36 7.88
N ALA A 389 -10.74 2.61 8.02
CA ALA A 389 -9.33 2.93 8.22
C ALA A 389 -9.16 4.07 9.21
N ASP A 390 -8.09 4.00 9.99
CA ASP A 390 -7.64 5.08 10.87
C ASP A 390 -6.52 5.84 10.15
N LEU A 391 -6.81 7.07 9.77
CA LEU A 391 -5.91 7.97 9.05
C LEU A 391 -5.33 9.04 9.98
N SER A 392 -5.51 8.88 11.28
CA SER A 392 -5.11 9.87 12.28
C SER A 392 -3.60 9.97 12.44
N SER A 393 -3.16 11.17 12.84
CA SER A 393 -1.75 11.43 13.11
C SER A 393 -1.15 10.56 14.23
N ASP A 394 -1.98 9.93 15.07
CA ASP A 394 -1.55 8.97 16.09
C ASP A 394 -0.92 7.72 15.46
N LEU A 395 -1.47 7.22 14.35
CA LEU A 395 -0.91 6.10 13.58
C LEU A 395 0.03 6.58 12.47
N TRP A 396 -0.16 7.80 11.97
CA TRP A 396 0.52 8.34 10.79
C TRP A 396 1.59 9.38 11.13
N SER A 397 2.37 9.15 12.18
CA SER A 397 3.48 10.04 12.56
C SER A 397 4.86 9.41 12.34
N SER A 398 5.78 10.21 11.81
CA SER A 398 7.19 9.81 11.74
C SER A 398 7.84 9.96 13.11
N THR A 399 8.41 8.89 13.64
CA THR A 399 9.22 8.93 14.88
C THR A 399 10.51 9.74 14.71
N THR A 400 10.96 9.97 13.47
CA THR A 400 12.17 10.74 13.16
C THR A 400 11.91 12.24 13.25
N THR A 401 10.80 12.72 12.70
CA THR A 401 10.45 14.16 12.70
C THR A 401 9.49 14.55 13.82
N GLY A 402 8.77 13.58 14.39
CA GLY A 402 7.68 13.80 15.36
C GLY A 402 6.45 14.47 14.75
N SER A 403 6.30 14.44 13.42
CA SER A 403 5.20 15.08 12.69
C SER A 403 4.39 14.06 11.91
N ALA A 404 3.11 14.36 11.69
CA ALA A 404 2.26 13.61 10.77
C ALA A 404 2.88 13.56 9.38
N VAL A 405 2.79 12.42 8.71
CA VAL A 405 3.20 12.28 7.31
C VAL A 405 2.03 12.58 6.38
N ASP A 406 2.35 13.00 5.16
CA ASP A 406 1.35 13.19 4.12
C ASP A 406 0.87 11.81 3.62
N ILE A 407 -0.44 11.64 3.47
CA ILE A 407 -1.07 10.40 3.01
C ILE A 407 -1.56 10.64 1.59
N LEU A 408 -0.72 10.33 0.59
CA LEU A 408 -1.05 10.63 -0.81
C LEU A 408 -2.27 9.84 -1.28
N GLY A 409 -2.40 8.60 -0.81
CA GLY A 409 -3.54 7.76 -1.14
C GLY A 409 -4.88 8.31 -0.67
N LYS A 410 -4.91 9.19 0.35
CA LYS A 410 -6.14 9.83 0.85
C LYS A 410 -6.76 10.77 -0.19
N VAL A 411 -5.95 11.67 -0.76
CA VAL A 411 -6.40 12.59 -1.82
C VAL A 411 -6.80 11.82 -3.07
N ALA A 412 -5.97 10.85 -3.48
CA ALA A 412 -6.27 10.01 -4.63
C ALA A 412 -7.59 9.22 -4.47
N LEU A 413 -7.93 8.82 -3.23
CA LEU A 413 -9.19 8.13 -2.95
C LEU A 413 -10.39 9.04 -3.15
N ILE A 414 -10.32 10.28 -2.64
CA ILE A 414 -11.41 11.27 -2.79
C ILE A 414 -11.68 11.54 -4.28
N ASP A 415 -10.63 11.83 -5.05
CA ASP A 415 -10.73 12.10 -6.48
C ASP A 415 -11.31 10.90 -7.25
N ALA A 416 -10.83 9.70 -6.93
CA ALA A 416 -11.27 8.48 -7.60
C ALA A 416 -12.75 8.20 -7.31
N VAL A 417 -13.17 8.25 -6.05
CA VAL A 417 -14.56 7.98 -5.65
C VAL A 417 -15.52 8.98 -6.29
N ALA A 418 -15.19 10.27 -6.25
CA ALA A 418 -15.99 11.31 -6.90
C ALA A 418 -16.24 11.02 -8.38
N SER A 419 -15.22 10.53 -9.08
CA SER A 419 -15.30 10.26 -10.51
C SER A 419 -16.19 9.05 -10.88
N VAL A 420 -16.38 8.09 -9.97
CA VAL A 420 -17.15 6.86 -10.24
C VAL A 420 -18.62 7.17 -10.52
N ASP A 421 -19.21 8.04 -9.71
CA ASP A 421 -20.65 8.32 -9.75
C ASP A 421 -21.02 9.48 -10.69
N GLY A 422 -20.02 10.01 -11.40
CA GLY A 422 -20.17 11.14 -12.32
C GLY A 422 -20.34 12.48 -11.61
N GLU A 423 -19.93 12.54 -10.34
CA GLU A 423 -19.76 13.80 -9.61
C GLU A 423 -18.54 14.55 -10.15
N ASP A 424 -18.60 15.87 -10.08
CA ASP A 424 -17.50 16.71 -10.55
C ASP A 424 -16.41 16.80 -9.48
N ALA A 425 -15.35 16.01 -9.63
CA ALA A 425 -14.18 16.04 -8.74
C ALA A 425 -13.62 17.47 -8.58
N ALA A 426 -13.71 18.32 -9.61
CA ALA A 426 -13.26 19.70 -9.51
C ALA A 426 -14.14 20.56 -8.57
N LEU A 427 -15.43 20.22 -8.41
CA LEU A 427 -16.29 20.87 -7.42
C LEU A 427 -15.92 20.46 -6.00
N ILE A 428 -15.55 19.19 -5.80
CA ILE A 428 -15.08 18.71 -4.50
C ILE A 428 -13.74 19.38 -4.16
N ASP A 429 -12.79 19.44 -5.09
CA ASP A 429 -11.53 20.18 -4.93
C ASP A 429 -11.75 21.66 -4.61
N ALA A 430 -12.71 22.29 -5.29
CA ALA A 430 -13.09 23.67 -5.03
C ALA A 430 -13.70 23.84 -3.63
N ALA A 431 -14.55 22.90 -3.19
CA ALA A 431 -15.13 22.90 -1.85
C ALA A 431 -14.06 22.68 -0.76
N ILE A 432 -13.14 21.73 -0.94
CA ILE A 432 -11.99 21.52 -0.04
C ILE A 432 -11.11 22.77 0.01
N SER A 433 -10.89 23.42 -1.13
CA SER A 433 -10.15 24.68 -1.20
C SER A 433 -10.85 25.82 -0.47
N LEU A 434 -12.18 25.93 -0.62
CA LEU A 434 -13.01 26.96 -0.03
C LEU A 434 -13.09 26.81 1.49
N LEU A 435 -13.39 25.60 1.96
CA LEU A 435 -13.76 25.35 3.34
C LEU A 435 -12.55 25.01 4.20
N TRP A 436 -11.66 24.16 3.69
CA TRP A 436 -10.51 23.62 4.45
C TRP A 436 -9.16 24.18 3.98
N GLY A 437 -9.18 25.20 3.12
CA GLY A 437 -7.97 25.84 2.62
C GLY A 437 -7.10 24.91 1.77
N GLY A 438 -7.71 23.91 1.14
CA GLY A 438 -7.05 22.94 0.28
C GLY A 438 -6.42 21.75 1.02
N LYS A 439 -6.76 21.57 2.31
CA LYS A 439 -6.21 20.51 3.14
C LYS A 439 -7.25 19.41 3.37
N THR A 440 -6.78 18.17 3.37
CA THR A 440 -7.55 17.00 3.83
C THR A 440 -6.88 16.34 5.03
N ASP A 441 -5.84 16.97 5.60
CA ASP A 441 -5.00 16.45 6.69
C ASP A 441 -5.80 16.09 7.94
N ASN A 442 -6.92 16.76 8.18
CA ASN A 442 -7.84 16.57 9.30
C ASN A 442 -8.88 15.45 9.09
N LEU A 443 -8.93 14.83 7.90
CA LEU A 443 -9.72 13.63 7.67
C LEU A 443 -8.96 12.42 8.22
N ASP A 444 -9.22 12.12 9.48
CA ASP A 444 -8.49 11.14 10.30
C ASP A 444 -9.20 9.79 10.34
N TRP A 445 -10.39 9.69 9.77
CA TRP A 445 -11.15 8.45 9.72
C TRP A 445 -11.73 8.18 8.35
N LEU A 446 -11.69 6.92 7.92
CA LEU A 446 -12.42 6.42 6.76
C LEU A 446 -13.48 5.43 7.23
N SER A 447 -14.72 5.63 6.80
CA SER A 447 -15.79 4.62 6.88
C SER A 447 -16.50 4.54 5.53
N ALA A 448 -16.45 3.37 4.90
CA ALA A 448 -16.89 3.22 3.51
C ALA A 448 -17.76 1.97 3.32
N ALA A 449 -18.84 2.03 2.54
CA ALA A 449 -19.75 0.91 2.35
C ALA A 449 -19.10 -0.26 1.57
N LEU A 450 -19.16 -1.48 2.12
CA LEU A 450 -18.62 -2.67 1.44
C LEU A 450 -19.50 -3.20 0.31
N SER A 451 -20.76 -2.78 0.22
CA SER A 451 -21.70 -3.22 -0.81
C SER A 451 -22.73 -2.15 -1.18
N ASP A 452 -23.38 -2.29 -2.35
CA ASP A 452 -24.45 -1.41 -2.83
C ASP A 452 -25.82 -1.67 -2.15
N ALA A 453 -25.80 -2.30 -0.97
CA ALA A 453 -27.00 -2.52 -0.19
C ALA A 453 -27.18 -1.37 0.80
N ALA A 454 -28.41 -0.87 0.89
CA ALA A 454 -28.78 0.20 1.83
C ALA A 454 -28.16 -0.03 3.22
N THR A 455 -27.34 0.90 3.66
CA THR A 455 -26.54 0.83 4.88
C THR A 455 -26.55 2.16 5.63
N THR A 456 -26.03 2.13 6.85
CA THR A 456 -25.73 3.34 7.61
C THR A 456 -24.22 3.47 7.68
N VAL A 457 -23.68 4.51 7.05
CA VAL A 457 -22.27 4.87 7.14
C VAL A 457 -22.13 5.93 8.21
N MET A 458 -21.39 5.58 9.25
CA MET A 458 -21.09 6.45 10.37
C MET A 458 -19.72 6.04 10.87
N ILE A 459 -19.13 6.86 11.74
CA ILE A 459 -17.91 6.41 12.40
C ILE A 459 -18.18 5.17 13.23
N ASP A 460 -17.39 4.16 12.91
CA ASP A 460 -17.34 2.92 13.62
C ASP A 460 -16.01 2.86 14.38
N PRO A 461 -15.92 3.36 15.62
CA PRO A 461 -14.66 3.37 16.33
C PRO A 461 -14.22 1.93 16.62
N VAL A 462 -13.30 1.42 15.80
CA VAL A 462 -12.83 0.04 15.93
C VAL A 462 -11.77 -0.05 17.02
N SER A 463 -11.97 -0.99 17.95
CA SER A 463 -11.01 -1.37 19.01
C SER A 463 -10.42 -0.22 19.85
N GLY A 464 -11.20 0.83 20.13
CA GLY A 464 -10.78 1.92 20.99
C GLY A 464 -9.99 3.02 20.27
N ALA A 465 -9.95 3.01 18.93
CA ALA A 465 -9.62 4.19 18.17
C ALA A 465 -10.59 5.32 18.54
N THR A 466 -10.03 6.44 18.96
CA THR A 466 -10.78 7.68 19.23
C THR A 466 -10.39 8.67 18.16
N ILE A 467 -11.37 9.10 17.37
CA ILE A 467 -11.20 10.31 16.57
C ILE A 467 -10.99 11.46 17.54
N ALA A 468 -9.91 12.21 17.37
CA ALA A 468 -9.69 13.35 18.25
C ALA A 468 -10.79 14.38 18.03
N ALA A 469 -11.07 15.19 19.06
CA ALA A 469 -12.17 16.16 19.03
C ALA A 469 -11.97 17.32 18.02
N THR A 470 -10.92 17.28 17.20
CA THR A 470 -10.58 18.27 16.18
C THR A 470 -10.63 17.72 14.76
N ASP A 471 -10.80 16.41 14.60
CA ASP A 471 -10.54 15.72 13.34
C ASP A 471 -11.84 15.14 12.78
N GLY A 472 -12.01 15.24 11.47
CA GLY A 472 -13.17 14.76 10.74
C GLY A 472 -12.97 13.40 10.09
N ALA A 473 -13.95 13.01 9.29
CA ALA A 473 -14.06 11.71 8.67
C ALA A 473 -14.45 11.80 7.20
N LEU A 474 -13.90 10.88 6.42
CA LEU A 474 -14.33 10.54 5.08
C LEU A 474 -15.36 9.41 5.18
N LEU A 475 -16.62 9.73 4.87
CA LEU A 475 -17.71 8.75 4.82
C LEU A 475 -18.11 8.52 3.38
N ILE A 476 -18.03 7.28 2.92
CA ILE A 476 -18.35 6.90 1.53
C ILE A 476 -19.44 5.84 1.55
N ALA A 477 -20.56 6.12 0.90
CA ALA A 477 -21.61 5.15 0.62
C ALA A 477 -21.42 4.49 -0.75
N GLY A 478 -22.29 3.54 -1.08
CA GLY A 478 -22.22 2.79 -2.32
C GLY A 478 -23.38 3.15 -3.24
N GLY A 479 -23.88 2.15 -3.96
CA GLY A 479 -25.27 2.20 -4.36
C GLY A 479 -26.22 1.92 -3.19
N GLY A 480 -27.50 2.25 -3.37
CA GLY A 480 -28.53 1.99 -2.37
C GLY A 480 -29.21 3.27 -1.92
N ASN A 481 -30.02 3.20 -0.87
CA ASN A 481 -30.53 4.40 -0.23
C ASN A 481 -29.91 4.41 1.16
N ASP A 482 -28.80 5.11 1.29
CA ASP A 482 -27.92 5.05 2.45
C ASP A 482 -28.20 6.19 3.42
N MET A 483 -27.72 6.02 4.65
CA MET A 483 -27.74 7.06 5.67
C MET A 483 -26.31 7.35 6.09
N LEU A 484 -25.86 8.59 5.90
CA LEU A 484 -24.53 9.03 6.27
C LEU A 484 -24.64 10.03 7.43
N PHE A 485 -23.97 9.71 8.54
CA PHE A 485 -23.91 10.56 9.73
C PHE A 485 -22.47 10.91 10.05
N GLY A 486 -22.13 12.17 9.87
CA GLY A 486 -20.86 12.74 10.32
C GLY A 486 -20.83 12.98 11.83
N THR A 487 -19.94 13.86 12.24
CA THR A 487 -19.46 14.09 13.59
C THR A 487 -19.86 15.46 14.10
N ALA A 488 -19.04 16.02 14.99
CA ALA A 488 -19.10 17.41 15.38
C ALA A 488 -17.97 18.24 14.74
N ASN A 489 -17.21 17.63 13.83
CA ASN A 489 -16.01 18.16 13.19
C ASN A 489 -16.19 18.16 11.67
N ASP A 490 -15.23 18.74 10.95
CA ASP A 490 -15.29 18.97 9.51
C ASP A 490 -15.17 17.66 8.71
N ASP A 491 -16.31 17.11 8.23
CA ASP A 491 -16.37 15.83 7.53
C ASP A 491 -16.61 15.96 6.00
N LEU A 492 -16.20 14.93 5.26
CA LEU A 492 -16.55 14.75 3.84
C LEU A 492 -17.46 13.52 3.70
N LEU A 493 -18.71 13.74 3.30
CA LEU A 493 -19.71 12.69 3.10
C LEU A 493 -20.01 12.53 1.60
N ILE A 494 -19.86 11.32 1.08
CA ILE A 494 -20.16 10.97 -0.32
C ILE A 494 -21.25 9.89 -0.34
N GLY A 495 -22.47 10.28 -0.74
CA GLY A 495 -23.68 9.44 -0.78
C GLY A 495 -23.66 8.38 -1.88
N GLY A 496 -23.09 8.69 -3.03
CA GLY A 496 -23.00 7.76 -4.16
C GLY A 496 -24.31 7.62 -4.92
N LEU A 497 -24.67 6.38 -5.29
CA LEU A 497 -25.83 6.12 -6.14
C LEU A 497 -27.08 5.79 -5.32
N GLY A 498 -28.01 6.73 -5.29
CA GLY A 498 -29.39 6.49 -4.91
C GLY A 498 -29.91 7.66 -4.08
N SER A 499 -31.00 7.43 -3.35
CA SER A 499 -31.63 8.50 -2.56
C SER A 499 -31.13 8.44 -1.13
N ASP A 500 -29.99 9.08 -0.92
CA ASP A 500 -29.25 9.04 0.34
C ASP A 500 -29.69 10.13 1.31
N VAL A 501 -29.46 9.92 2.60
CA VAL A 501 -29.67 10.91 3.65
C VAL A 501 -28.32 11.28 4.24
N LEU A 502 -27.88 12.52 4.02
CA LEU A 502 -26.59 13.03 4.49
C LEU A 502 -26.83 14.03 5.62
N LYS A 503 -26.20 13.77 6.76
CA LYS A 503 -26.15 14.70 7.89
C LYS A 503 -24.70 14.89 8.32
N GLY A 504 -24.14 16.06 8.04
CA GLY A 504 -22.78 16.42 8.46
C GLY A 504 -22.64 16.42 9.98
N GLY A 505 -23.61 17.00 10.68
CA GLY A 505 -23.51 17.20 12.11
C GLY A 505 -22.80 18.53 12.38
N GLY A 506 -22.03 18.62 13.46
CA GLY A 506 -21.26 19.85 13.75
C GLY A 506 -20.08 20.03 12.78
N GLY A 507 -19.44 21.19 12.81
CA GLY A 507 -18.26 21.48 11.97
C GLY A 507 -18.64 21.97 10.56
N ASP A 508 -17.63 22.28 9.78
CA ASP A 508 -17.81 22.77 8.42
C ASP A 508 -17.66 21.59 7.44
N ASN A 509 -18.79 21.07 6.93
CA ASN A 509 -18.83 19.80 6.20
C ASN A 509 -18.94 19.98 4.67
N ILE A 510 -18.47 18.98 3.92
CA ILE A 510 -18.70 18.86 2.48
C ILE A 510 -19.61 17.65 2.24
N LEU A 511 -20.80 17.88 1.67
CA LEU A 511 -21.83 16.88 1.47
C LEU A 511 -22.07 16.66 -0.04
N VAL A 512 -21.64 15.51 -0.54
CA VAL A 512 -21.78 15.09 -1.94
C VAL A 512 -22.88 14.03 -2.01
N GLY A 513 -24.12 14.41 -2.35
CA GLY A 513 -25.26 13.53 -2.15
C GLY A 513 -25.63 12.64 -3.32
N GLY A 514 -25.39 13.05 -4.56
CA GLY A 514 -25.92 12.34 -5.72
C GLY A 514 -27.43 12.53 -5.94
N VAL A 515 -28.00 11.67 -6.79
CA VAL A 515 -29.36 11.87 -7.33
C VAL A 515 -30.45 11.64 -6.29
N GLY A 516 -31.12 12.71 -5.86
CA GLY A 516 -32.28 12.62 -4.96
C GLY A 516 -31.90 12.56 -3.49
N ALA A 517 -30.67 12.95 -3.15
CA ALA A 517 -30.21 13.01 -1.78
C ALA A 517 -30.99 14.03 -0.92
N THR A 518 -31.10 13.71 0.37
CA THR A 518 -31.63 14.60 1.39
C THR A 518 -30.51 15.04 2.32
N TYR A 519 -30.21 16.33 2.32
CA TYR A 519 -29.25 16.97 3.22
C TYR A 519 -30.00 17.46 4.45
N VAL A 520 -29.66 16.95 5.62
CA VAL A 520 -30.31 17.31 6.88
C VAL A 520 -29.42 18.29 7.62
N TYR A 521 -29.92 19.50 7.84
CA TYR A 521 -29.23 20.55 8.58
C TYR A 521 -29.94 20.83 9.90
N ALA A 522 -29.20 20.84 11.00
CA ALA A 522 -29.70 21.12 12.34
C ALA A 522 -29.02 22.35 12.96
N PRO A 523 -29.64 22.97 13.98
CA PRO A 523 -29.01 24.08 14.70
C PRO A 523 -27.67 23.69 15.31
N GLY A 524 -26.63 24.46 14.97
CA GLY A 524 -25.27 24.19 15.43
C GLY A 524 -24.43 23.35 14.47
N ASP A 525 -24.96 22.97 13.29
CA ASP A 525 -24.23 22.13 12.35
C ASP A 525 -22.98 22.84 11.80
N GLY A 526 -23.06 24.10 11.36
CA GLY A 526 -21.85 24.85 10.96
C GLY A 526 -22.00 25.47 9.57
N ASN A 527 -20.89 25.63 8.86
CA ASN A 527 -20.90 26.07 7.47
C ASN A 527 -20.73 24.88 6.53
N ASP A 528 -21.82 24.43 5.92
CA ASP A 528 -21.79 23.25 5.06
C ASP A 528 -21.80 23.64 3.57
N VAL A 529 -21.05 22.87 2.77
CA VAL A 529 -21.09 22.93 1.31
C VAL A 529 -21.79 21.69 0.76
N ILE A 530 -22.86 21.91 0.01
CA ILE A 530 -23.62 20.87 -0.68
C ILE A 530 -23.22 20.83 -2.15
N ILE A 531 -22.82 19.65 -2.61
CA ILE A 531 -22.60 19.31 -4.01
C ILE A 531 -23.71 18.33 -4.40
N ASN A 532 -24.75 18.85 -5.06
CA ASN A 532 -26.00 18.12 -5.27
C ASN A 532 -26.10 17.37 -6.61
N GLY A 533 -25.27 17.74 -7.59
CA GLY A 533 -25.55 17.42 -8.99
C GLY A 533 -24.50 16.55 -9.65
N VAL A 534 -24.91 15.37 -10.11
CA VAL A 534 -24.19 14.65 -11.17
C VAL A 534 -24.39 15.35 -12.51
N ALA A 535 -23.30 15.52 -13.28
CA ALA A 535 -23.31 16.24 -14.56
C ALA A 535 -24.27 15.64 -15.62
N SER A 536 -24.70 14.40 -15.42
CA SER A 536 -25.62 13.68 -16.31
C SER A 536 -27.10 14.08 -16.17
N MET A 537 -27.46 14.86 -15.15
CA MET A 537 -28.84 15.27 -14.89
C MET A 537 -29.24 16.52 -15.70
N SER A 538 -30.54 16.70 -15.90
CA SER A 538 -31.11 17.87 -16.61
C SER A 538 -32.17 18.63 -15.80
N LYS A 539 -32.52 18.14 -14.62
CA LYS A 539 -33.55 18.70 -13.74
C LYS A 539 -33.07 18.72 -12.29
N PRO A 540 -33.56 19.68 -11.49
CA PRO A 540 -33.30 19.72 -10.06
C PRO A 540 -33.72 18.42 -9.39
N THR A 541 -32.94 18.00 -8.39
CA THR A 541 -33.18 16.82 -7.56
C THR A 541 -32.71 17.08 -6.15
N GLY A 542 -33.03 16.20 -5.22
CA GLY A 542 -32.59 16.31 -3.84
C GLY A 542 -33.29 17.40 -3.03
N THR A 543 -33.05 17.37 -1.73
CA THR A 543 -33.76 18.16 -0.73
C THR A 543 -32.79 18.65 0.33
N LEU A 544 -32.82 19.94 0.66
CA LEU A 544 -32.21 20.45 1.88
C LEU A 544 -33.29 20.61 2.95
N ASP A 545 -33.20 19.87 4.04
CA ASP A 545 -34.17 19.87 5.14
C ASP A 545 -33.56 20.47 6.41
N PHE A 546 -34.00 21.67 6.76
CA PHE A 546 -33.68 22.36 8.01
C PHE A 546 -34.55 21.86 9.19
N GLY A 547 -35.54 21.01 8.92
CA GLY A 547 -36.44 20.46 9.92
C GLY A 547 -37.34 21.51 10.59
N SER A 548 -37.92 21.13 11.73
CA SER A 548 -38.90 21.96 12.45
C SER A 548 -38.29 23.03 13.36
N ALA A 549 -36.96 23.07 13.50
CA ALA A 549 -36.28 24.05 14.33
C ALA A 549 -36.19 25.43 13.66
N TYR A 550 -36.27 25.46 12.33
CA TYR A 550 -36.25 26.66 11.52
C TYR A 550 -37.62 26.95 10.90
N SER A 551 -37.77 28.19 10.43
CA SER A 551 -38.93 28.72 9.72
C SER A 551 -38.45 29.56 8.53
N ALA A 552 -39.36 29.88 7.61
CA ALA A 552 -39.05 30.69 6.42
C ALA A 552 -38.32 32.01 6.70
N ASP A 553 -38.62 32.66 7.83
CA ASP A 553 -38.03 33.95 8.23
C ASP A 553 -36.61 33.82 8.81
N ASN A 554 -36.06 32.61 8.90
CA ASN A 554 -34.71 32.38 9.42
C ASN A 554 -33.61 32.46 8.35
N PHE A 555 -33.95 32.59 7.07
CA PHE A 555 -32.99 32.45 5.98
C PHE A 555 -32.80 33.72 5.17
N TRP A 556 -31.56 33.94 4.74
CA TRP A 556 -31.18 34.97 3.79
C TRP A 556 -30.47 34.34 2.60
N PHE A 557 -31.07 34.44 1.41
CA PHE A 557 -30.59 33.80 0.18
C PHE A 557 -29.76 34.79 -0.65
N VAL A 558 -28.55 34.41 -0.99
CA VAL A 558 -27.59 35.21 -1.74
C VAL A 558 -27.08 34.43 -2.94
N LYS A 559 -26.97 35.11 -4.08
CA LYS A 559 -26.20 34.59 -5.22
C LYS A 559 -24.76 35.04 -5.08
N SER A 560 -23.84 34.08 -4.93
CA SER A 560 -22.41 34.32 -4.85
C SER A 560 -21.71 33.64 -6.02
N GLY A 561 -21.30 34.40 -7.03
CA GLY A 561 -20.79 33.80 -8.27
C GLY A 561 -21.82 32.88 -8.93
N ASN A 562 -21.51 31.58 -8.94
CA ASN A 562 -22.39 30.51 -9.44
C ASN A 562 -23.16 29.78 -8.32
N ASP A 563 -22.84 30.05 -7.07
CA ASP A 563 -23.35 29.33 -5.90
C ASP A 563 -24.58 30.02 -5.31
N LEU A 564 -25.39 29.23 -4.60
CA LEU A 564 -26.45 29.73 -3.74
C LEU A 564 -25.99 29.66 -2.28
N ASP A 565 -25.81 30.82 -1.68
CA ASP A 565 -25.49 30.97 -0.27
C ASP A 565 -26.81 31.15 0.51
N ILE A 566 -27.00 30.36 1.56
CA ILE A 566 -28.16 30.42 2.45
C ILE A 566 -27.65 30.75 3.85
N ASP A 567 -27.66 32.04 4.21
CA ASP A 567 -27.27 32.47 5.55
C ASP A 567 -28.40 32.23 6.54
N ILE A 568 -28.05 31.73 7.72
CA ILE A 568 -28.99 31.61 8.84
C ILE A 568 -28.95 32.91 9.65
N ILE A 569 -30.06 33.65 9.59
CA ILE A 569 -30.16 35.00 10.15
C ILE A 569 -29.85 35.00 11.66
N GLY A 570 -28.97 35.92 12.05
CA GLY A 570 -28.54 36.10 13.43
C GLY A 570 -27.50 35.10 13.90
N THR A 571 -26.92 34.34 12.96
CA THR A 571 -25.82 33.43 13.18
C THR A 571 -24.71 33.66 12.15
N HIS A 572 -23.53 33.13 12.42
CA HIS A 572 -22.46 33.06 11.42
C HIS A 572 -22.49 31.74 10.62
N GLN A 573 -23.64 31.06 10.60
CA GLN A 573 -23.80 29.77 9.93
C GLN A 573 -24.40 29.95 8.54
N GLN A 574 -23.93 29.14 7.60
CA GLN A 574 -24.31 29.20 6.20
C GLN A 574 -24.40 27.80 5.59
N VAL A 575 -25.32 27.62 4.65
CA VAL A 575 -25.27 26.48 3.72
C VAL A 575 -25.01 27.00 2.32
N VAL A 576 -23.96 26.51 1.67
CA VAL A 576 -23.63 26.83 0.27
C VAL A 576 -24.07 25.67 -0.60
N VAL A 577 -24.89 25.94 -1.61
CA VAL A 577 -25.20 24.95 -2.66
C VAL A 577 -24.39 25.29 -3.89
N ALA A 578 -23.37 24.47 -4.16
CA ALA A 578 -22.39 24.70 -5.20
C ALA A 578 -23.02 24.68 -6.59
N ASP A 579 -22.61 25.62 -7.44
CA ASP A 579 -22.97 25.71 -8.87
C ASP A 579 -24.48 25.81 -9.17
N TRP A 580 -25.29 26.19 -8.17
CA TRP A 580 -26.76 26.37 -8.29
C TRP A 580 -27.20 27.13 -9.55
N PHE A 581 -26.45 28.17 -9.93
CA PHE A 581 -26.77 29.04 -11.06
C PHE A 581 -26.14 28.63 -12.39
N VAL A 582 -25.38 27.53 -12.44
CA VAL A 582 -24.83 26.96 -13.69
C VAL A 582 -25.91 26.23 -14.48
N GLY A 583 -26.74 25.43 -13.81
CA GLY A 583 -27.78 24.64 -14.47
C GLY A 583 -28.62 23.82 -13.50
N GLY A 584 -29.75 23.33 -13.99
CA GLY A 584 -30.71 22.57 -13.18
C GLY A 584 -30.17 21.27 -12.60
N SER A 585 -29.06 20.72 -13.10
CA SER A 585 -28.39 19.54 -12.52
C SER A 585 -27.84 19.79 -11.12
N TYR A 586 -27.41 21.02 -10.82
CA TYR A 586 -26.79 21.39 -9.54
C TYR A 586 -27.79 21.96 -8.54
N GLN A 587 -29.04 22.18 -8.95
CA GLN A 587 -30.09 22.75 -8.11
C GLN A 587 -30.77 21.68 -7.27
N LEU A 588 -31.10 22.05 -6.03
CA LEU A 588 -32.02 21.28 -5.20
C LEU A 588 -33.43 21.37 -5.78
N GLN A 589 -34.18 20.26 -5.71
CA GLN A 589 -35.58 20.26 -6.07
C GLN A 589 -36.41 21.08 -5.08
N GLU A 590 -36.05 20.99 -3.79
CA GLU A 590 -36.77 21.65 -2.71
C GLU A 590 -35.88 21.95 -1.51
N ILE A 591 -36.25 23.00 -0.78
CA ILE A 591 -35.70 23.36 0.53
C ILE A 591 -36.86 23.34 1.53
N ARG A 592 -36.67 22.67 2.68
CA ARG A 592 -37.71 22.48 3.69
C ARG A 592 -37.34 23.13 5.00
N ALA A 593 -38.31 23.79 5.63
CA ALA A 593 -38.16 24.37 6.97
C ALA A 593 -39.52 24.55 7.64
N GLY A 594 -39.65 24.17 8.90
CA GLY A 594 -40.87 24.42 9.70
C GLY A 594 -42.13 23.74 9.14
N GLY A 595 -41.96 22.68 8.36
CA GLY A 595 -43.06 22.00 7.65
C GLY A 595 -43.53 22.72 6.38
N LEU A 596 -42.79 23.74 5.92
CA LEU A 596 -42.98 24.41 4.63
C LEU A 596 -41.91 23.97 3.64
N GLU A 597 -42.20 24.13 2.35
CA GLU A 597 -41.33 23.83 1.22
C GLU A 597 -41.13 25.09 0.37
N LEU A 598 -39.91 25.24 -0.16
CA LEU A 598 -39.49 26.25 -1.12
C LEU A 598 -38.92 25.52 -2.34
N ASP A 599 -39.50 25.76 -3.52
CA ASP A 599 -39.10 25.10 -4.77
C ASP A 599 -38.59 26.10 -5.83
N THR A 600 -39.41 26.36 -6.83
CA THR A 600 -39.15 27.19 -8.01
C THR A 600 -39.00 28.69 -7.69
N GLN A 601 -39.24 29.13 -6.44
CA GLN A 601 -39.21 30.55 -6.05
C GLN A 601 -37.88 31.01 -5.44
N VAL A 602 -36.85 30.16 -5.32
CA VAL A 602 -35.53 30.54 -4.77
C VAL A 602 -34.95 31.79 -5.45
N SER A 603 -35.02 31.86 -6.78
CA SER A 603 -34.51 33.03 -7.54
C SER A 603 -35.26 34.32 -7.22
N GLN A 604 -36.55 34.25 -6.84
CA GLN A 604 -37.33 35.43 -6.44
C GLN A 604 -36.87 35.94 -5.07
N LEU A 605 -36.60 35.04 -4.12
CA LEU A 605 -36.05 35.40 -2.81
C LEU A 605 -34.68 36.05 -2.94
N VAL A 606 -33.77 35.45 -3.70
CA VAL A 606 -32.44 36.00 -3.99
C VAL A 606 -32.54 37.42 -4.57
N GLN A 607 -33.46 37.66 -5.52
CA GLN A 607 -33.63 38.98 -6.12
C GLN A 607 -34.18 40.02 -5.12
N ALA A 608 -35.18 39.65 -4.31
CA ALA A 608 -35.77 40.53 -3.31
C ALA A 608 -34.76 40.90 -2.21
N MET A 609 -34.02 39.92 -1.71
CA MET A 609 -32.98 40.08 -0.69
C MET A 609 -31.80 40.91 -1.22
N ALA A 610 -31.35 40.68 -2.46
CA ALA A 610 -30.33 41.51 -3.09
C ALA A 610 -30.77 42.98 -3.25
N THR A 611 -32.04 43.22 -3.62
CA THR A 611 -32.60 44.57 -3.74
C THR A 611 -32.66 45.27 -2.37
N TYR A 612 -33.04 44.54 -1.33
CA TYR A 612 -33.04 45.05 0.04
C TYR A 612 -31.62 45.42 0.49
N ALA A 613 -30.64 44.53 0.33
CA ALA A 613 -29.25 44.78 0.71
C ALA A 613 -28.64 45.98 -0.03
N GLN A 614 -28.94 46.16 -1.32
CA GLN A 614 -28.47 47.33 -2.09
C GLN A 614 -29.03 48.66 -1.56
N THR A 615 -30.26 48.65 -1.06
CA THR A 615 -30.91 49.84 -0.47
C THR A 615 -30.57 50.04 1.00
N HIS A 616 -29.97 49.03 1.66
CA HIS A 616 -29.57 49.02 3.07
C HIS A 616 -28.12 48.54 3.22
N PRO A 617 -27.11 49.33 2.78
CA PRO A 617 -25.70 48.89 2.70
C PRO A 617 -25.03 48.58 4.05
N GLY A 618 -25.72 48.75 5.18
CA GLY A 618 -25.26 48.35 6.52
C GLY A 618 -26.02 47.17 7.11
N PHE A 619 -26.91 46.54 6.34
CA PHE A 619 -27.57 45.30 6.74
C PHE A 619 -26.59 44.14 6.60
N ASP A 620 -26.48 43.35 7.65
CA ASP A 620 -25.66 42.14 7.71
C ASP A 620 -26.54 41.03 8.30
N PRO A 621 -26.89 40.00 7.51
CA PRO A 621 -27.76 38.92 7.98
C PRO A 621 -27.13 38.13 9.13
N THR A 622 -25.80 38.11 9.26
CA THR A 622 -25.10 37.29 10.25
C THR A 622 -25.24 37.83 11.68
N VAL A 623 -25.53 39.13 11.82
CA VAL A 623 -25.71 39.80 13.13
C VAL A 623 -27.13 40.32 13.34
N ALA A 624 -28.01 40.19 12.35
CA ALA A 624 -29.41 40.60 12.44
C ALA A 624 -30.20 39.67 13.37
N SER A 625 -31.05 40.20 14.25
CA SER A 625 -31.81 39.34 15.16
C SER A 625 -32.98 38.59 14.51
N GLN A 626 -33.40 39.00 13.31
CA GLN A 626 -34.53 38.46 12.54
C GLN A 626 -34.50 39.02 11.12
N LEU A 627 -35.32 38.45 10.23
CA LEU A 627 -35.58 39.01 8.90
C LEU A 627 -35.98 40.49 8.99
N PRO A 628 -35.48 41.37 8.10
CA PRO A 628 -35.87 42.78 8.09
C PRO A 628 -37.38 42.96 8.01
N SER A 629 -37.91 43.91 8.78
CA SER A 629 -39.34 44.23 8.84
C SER A 629 -39.89 44.95 7.59
N ASP A 630 -39.28 44.73 6.43
CA ASP A 630 -39.72 45.30 5.16
C ASP A 630 -40.95 44.56 4.64
N ALA A 631 -42.02 45.30 4.39
CA ALA A 631 -43.31 44.72 4.04
C ALA A 631 -43.26 43.95 2.72
N HIS A 632 -42.47 44.43 1.75
CA HIS A 632 -42.35 43.76 0.46
C HIS A 632 -41.53 42.47 0.59
N LEU A 633 -40.43 42.50 1.34
CA LEU A 633 -39.62 41.32 1.62
C LEU A 633 -40.44 40.20 2.28
N HIS A 634 -41.22 40.52 3.33
CA HIS A 634 -42.09 39.55 3.98
C HIS A 634 -43.19 39.02 3.06
N GLU A 635 -43.74 39.84 2.16
CA GLU A 635 -44.71 39.38 1.16
C GLU A 635 -44.09 38.35 0.20
N VAL A 636 -42.87 38.62 -0.28
CA VAL A 636 -42.14 37.69 -1.17
C VAL A 636 -41.79 36.40 -0.43
N VAL A 637 -41.33 36.47 0.82
CA VAL A 637 -41.05 35.27 1.65
C VAL A 637 -42.32 34.44 1.85
N ALA A 638 -43.41 35.05 2.30
CA ALA A 638 -44.67 34.32 2.53
C ALA A 638 -45.28 33.71 1.25
N ALA A 639 -45.02 34.31 0.09
CA ALA A 639 -45.48 33.79 -1.20
C ALA A 639 -44.59 32.66 -1.75
N ALA A 640 -43.31 32.63 -1.37
CA ALA A 640 -42.35 31.63 -1.84
C ALA A 640 -42.47 30.30 -1.10
N TRP A 641 -42.75 30.33 0.20
CA TRP A 641 -42.87 29.13 1.04
C TRP A 641 -44.32 28.64 1.11
N HIS A 642 -44.53 27.33 0.92
CA HIS A 642 -45.87 26.73 0.90
C HIS A 642 -45.93 25.39 1.63
N VAL A 643 -47.14 24.90 1.94
CA VAL A 643 -47.33 23.57 2.54
C VAL A 643 -47.40 22.52 1.45
N ASN A 644 -46.79 21.36 1.68
CA ASN A 644 -46.90 20.21 0.78
C ASN A 644 -48.38 19.79 0.64
N VAL A 645 -48.94 19.88 -0.58
CA VAL A 645 -50.38 19.63 -0.88
C VAL A 645 -50.60 18.24 -1.43
#